data_AF-A0A2A2LN92-F1
#
_entry.id   AF-A0A2A2LN92-F1
#
_cell.length_a   1.000
_cell.length_b   1.000
_cell.length_c   1.000
_cell.angle_alpha   90.00
_cell.angle_beta   90.00
_cell.angle_gamma   90.00
#
_symmetry.space_group_name_H-M   'P 1'
#
loop_
_entity.id
_entity.type
_entity.pdbx_description
1 polymer ?
#
loop_
_entity_poly.entity_id
_entity_poly.type
_entity_poly.pdbx_seq_one_letter_code
_entity_poly.pdbx_strand_id
1 'polypeptide(L)'
;MKASVSSVLLALGLLFRPGQCIPKRGNEPWSVILCKFKNSHYEPRTAEWIREWISAGNNPDTVESFFSSVSNGLYDIKGSNVTEWLKLPWSRHDVYRMALTDRRLQSNKKEKPFALFDKAKQLCISFAQLHGYELNEKKITIINSEQTAVYGNENGVLLSPKLIFTSVLAHEMVHSLNIGHSYSDRYKRYDDAYDLMSTANAHMRPSTYGLSGPGLNGPHLNYLGWLPMDRIIYFGRDGQMNRTISMSSLSVPHRLTSDSLLILIPYDRDEPANVYTVEYRTVFGNDASIGSSGILIHKVEKFGDAFYSHLITYVNHVYDELTAGTEWISFLHRDEHYNFQYIRVKVENLQKKLHSAEIRVISTFDPSACRKYEQRIATERKDTVDSVCLRHNRAITYKDIEVQRKRNLFYKLRATFGQNECHEGMRWRAIDAYDYVCVIPERVAIEQVTSWRKKKRHSFCYSGQKRRRAFEGDNVCVSSEEFERTQKENMDAYKYLKHLSFFNGQDKIRAIHSALSETQIKIMSTTRDRAVLSRILNPLMPSEDISNNNDVAVDKPIEHEGYAESKELEKQGVRTAEGGDVNAAIEIFTRAISTCDINPSAYNNRAQAYRLVEKNEEALADLNRAIELSEEQGKSGCQAFVQRAMIHRLKGDDDAARADFEKAANLGSSFAKLQLVALNPYAAMCNKMLSEVFQNLREGKECQESK
;
A
#
# COMPACT_ATOMS: atom_id res chain seq x y z
N MET A 1 -46.95 46.66 27.78
CA MET A 1 -45.93 46.17 26.82
C MET A 1 -44.74 45.64 27.59
N LYS A 2 -44.45 44.34 27.54
CA LYS A 2 -43.22 43.72 28.03
C LYS A 2 -42.81 42.66 27.00
N ALA A 3 -41.57 42.70 26.52
CA ALA A 3 -41.09 41.84 25.45
C ALA A 3 -40.76 40.43 25.96
N SER A 4 -41.01 39.43 25.13
CA SER A 4 -40.70 38.02 25.41
C SER A 4 -39.21 37.74 25.27
N VAL A 5 -38.64 36.99 26.22
CA VAL A 5 -37.27 36.46 26.13
C VAL A 5 -37.34 35.06 25.53
N SER A 6 -36.95 34.93 24.26
CA SER A 6 -36.77 33.61 23.62
C SER A 6 -35.33 33.15 23.77
N SER A 7 -35.10 32.18 24.64
CA SER A 7 -33.83 31.46 24.78
C SER A 7 -33.66 30.45 23.63
N VAL A 8 -32.76 30.75 22.69
CA VAL A 8 -32.36 29.80 21.64
C VAL A 8 -31.41 28.77 22.25
N LEU A 9 -31.89 27.53 22.46
CA LEU A 9 -31.00 26.41 22.73
C LEU A 9 -30.19 26.08 21.46
N LEU A 10 -28.90 26.39 21.49
CA LEU A 10 -27.96 25.89 20.49
C LEU A 10 -27.73 24.40 20.76
N ALA A 11 -28.45 23.54 20.05
CA ALA A 11 -28.17 22.10 20.08
C ALA A 11 -26.84 21.83 19.38
N LEU A 12 -25.75 21.72 20.15
CA LEU A 12 -24.50 21.12 19.67
C LEU A 12 -24.74 19.62 19.42
N GLY A 13 -25.29 19.31 18.25
CA GLY A 13 -25.23 17.98 17.68
C GLY A 13 -23.77 17.65 17.40
N LEU A 14 -23.15 16.89 18.30
CA LEU A 14 -21.90 16.18 18.03
C LEU A 14 -22.16 15.22 16.87
N LEU A 15 -21.90 15.68 15.64
CA LEU A 15 -21.88 14.88 14.44
C LEU A 15 -20.72 13.88 14.55
N PHE A 16 -20.97 12.75 15.21
CA PHE A 16 -20.19 11.54 15.04
C PHE A 16 -20.15 11.23 13.55
N ARG A 17 -18.98 11.42 12.93
CA ARG A 17 -18.77 11.06 11.53
C ARG A 17 -18.99 9.55 11.39
N PRO A 18 -19.97 9.08 10.59
CA PRO A 18 -20.13 7.65 10.37
C PRO A 18 -18.87 7.12 9.68
N GLY A 19 -18.41 5.93 10.10
CA GLY A 19 -17.33 5.25 9.42
C GLY A 19 -17.74 4.95 7.98
N GLN A 20 -16.84 5.20 7.02
CA GLN A 20 -17.13 4.90 5.63
C GLN A 20 -17.40 3.40 5.46
N CYS A 21 -18.58 3.06 4.96
CA CYS A 21 -19.04 1.68 4.87
C CYS A 21 -18.26 0.91 3.80
N ILE A 22 -17.87 -0.32 4.16
CA ILE A 22 -17.48 -1.39 3.24
C ILE A 22 -18.65 -2.39 3.25
N PRO A 23 -19.07 -2.97 2.10
CA PRO A 23 -18.54 -2.75 0.75
C PRO A 23 -18.85 -1.34 0.23
N LYS A 24 -17.91 -0.75 -0.52
CA LYS A 24 -18.14 0.53 -1.22
C LYS A 24 -18.87 0.25 -2.53
N ARG A 25 -20.13 0.66 -2.61
CA ARG A 25 -21.01 0.53 -3.79
C ARG A 25 -21.69 1.86 -4.12
N GLY A 26 -21.87 2.11 -5.41
CA GLY A 26 -22.48 3.30 -5.99
C GLY A 26 -21.47 4.38 -6.39
N ASN A 27 -21.98 5.47 -6.93
CA ASN A 27 -21.19 6.62 -7.36
C ASN A 27 -20.77 7.52 -6.16
N GLU A 28 -19.48 7.75 -5.98
CA GLU A 28 -18.89 8.67 -4.99
C GLU A 28 -18.07 9.74 -5.73
N PRO A 29 -18.65 10.92 -6.08
CA PRO A 29 -17.91 11.98 -6.77
C PRO A 29 -16.77 12.57 -5.92
N TRP A 30 -15.66 12.91 -6.56
CA TRP A 30 -14.48 13.53 -5.93
C TRP A 30 -14.35 14.99 -6.33
N SER A 31 -13.57 15.77 -5.56
CA SER A 31 -13.14 17.11 -5.95
C SER A 31 -11.66 17.18 -6.20
N VAL A 32 -11.27 17.58 -7.40
CA VAL A 32 -9.87 17.76 -7.82
C VAL A 32 -9.53 19.23 -7.78
N ILE A 33 -8.58 19.59 -6.92
CA ILE A 33 -8.22 20.97 -6.60
C ILE A 33 -6.83 21.24 -7.16
N LEU A 34 -6.75 22.15 -8.11
CA LEU A 34 -5.52 22.52 -8.79
C LEU A 34 -4.93 23.76 -8.13
N CYS A 35 -3.73 23.64 -7.54
CA CYS A 35 -3.10 24.72 -6.77
C CYS A 35 -1.67 25.01 -7.21
N LYS A 36 -1.35 26.30 -7.38
CA LYS A 36 0.01 26.79 -7.64
C LYS A 36 0.47 27.76 -6.57
N PHE A 37 1.72 27.62 -6.10
CA PHE A 37 2.31 28.56 -5.14
C PHE A 37 2.43 29.98 -5.71
N LYS A 38 2.46 31.00 -4.83
CA LYS A 38 2.52 32.43 -5.18
C LYS A 38 3.55 32.77 -6.27
N ASN A 39 4.71 32.15 -6.19
CA ASN A 39 5.86 32.46 -7.05
C ASN A 39 5.95 31.55 -8.29
N SER A 40 4.98 30.66 -8.51
CA SER A 40 5.00 29.73 -9.63
C SER A 40 3.91 30.07 -10.66
N HIS A 41 4.33 30.07 -11.92
CA HIS A 41 3.47 30.22 -13.09
C HIS A 41 3.31 28.90 -13.87
N TYR A 42 3.99 27.84 -13.45
CA TYR A 42 4.00 26.56 -14.14
C TYR A 42 2.74 25.74 -13.86
N GLU A 43 2.03 25.39 -14.93
CA GLU A 43 0.87 24.49 -14.94
C GLU A 43 1.23 23.26 -15.78
N PRO A 44 1.39 22.06 -15.17
CA PRO A 44 1.84 20.87 -15.91
C PRO A 44 0.86 20.40 -16.97
N ARG A 45 -0.43 20.63 -16.74
CA ARG A 45 -1.59 20.27 -17.57
C ARG A 45 -2.67 21.34 -17.39
N THR A 46 -3.49 21.55 -18.41
CA THR A 46 -4.66 22.44 -18.33
C THR A 46 -5.75 21.83 -17.44
N ALA A 47 -6.63 22.66 -16.88
CA ALA A 47 -7.78 22.18 -16.11
C ALA A 47 -8.69 21.28 -16.97
N GLU A 48 -8.84 21.60 -18.27
CA GLU A 48 -9.56 20.76 -19.24
C GLU A 48 -8.98 19.34 -19.34
N TRP A 49 -7.67 19.23 -19.54
CA TRP A 49 -7.01 17.92 -19.63
C TRP A 49 -7.18 17.09 -18.35
N ILE A 50 -7.18 17.74 -17.18
CA ILE A 50 -7.46 17.08 -15.90
C ILE A 50 -8.94 16.65 -15.81
N ARG A 51 -9.89 17.49 -16.25
CA ARG A 51 -11.33 17.13 -16.31
C ARG A 51 -11.54 15.89 -17.18
N GLU A 52 -10.93 15.87 -18.36
CA GLU A 52 -10.98 14.71 -19.25
C GLU A 52 -10.35 13.46 -18.61
N TRP A 53 -9.13 13.56 -18.06
CA TRP A 53 -8.43 12.45 -17.42
C TRP A 53 -9.23 11.81 -16.27
N ILE A 54 -9.91 12.63 -15.48
CA ILE A 54 -10.71 12.17 -14.34
C ILE A 54 -12.01 11.51 -14.82
N SER A 55 -12.78 12.18 -15.69
CA SER A 55 -14.16 11.79 -16.05
C SER A 55 -14.57 12.31 -17.45
N ALA A 56 -13.92 11.83 -18.53
CA ALA A 56 -14.34 12.07 -19.92
C ALA A 56 -15.45 11.12 -20.44
N GLY A 57 -16.18 10.42 -19.56
CA GLY A 57 -17.20 9.46 -19.96
C GLY A 57 -16.62 8.25 -20.71
N ASN A 58 -16.85 8.17 -22.03
CA ASN A 58 -16.60 6.95 -22.83
C ASN A 58 -15.12 6.58 -23.04
N ASN A 59 -14.14 7.36 -22.56
CA ASN A 59 -12.72 7.03 -22.71
C ASN A 59 -12.28 5.98 -21.65
N PRO A 60 -11.83 4.78 -22.06
CA PRO A 60 -11.49 3.68 -21.15
C PRO A 60 -10.22 3.90 -20.31
N ASP A 61 -9.40 4.90 -20.63
CA ASP A 61 -8.16 5.21 -19.91
C ASP A 61 -8.32 6.24 -18.76
N THR A 62 -9.55 6.74 -18.58
CA THR A 62 -9.90 7.67 -17.50
C THR A 62 -9.86 7.01 -16.13
N VAL A 63 -9.71 7.83 -15.09
CA VAL A 63 -9.74 7.35 -13.70
C VAL A 63 -11.12 6.78 -13.36
N GLU A 64 -12.20 7.42 -13.86
CA GLU A 64 -13.57 6.89 -13.84
C GLU A 64 -13.65 5.48 -14.45
N SER A 65 -13.21 5.30 -15.70
CA SER A 65 -13.26 4.00 -16.37
C SER A 65 -12.39 2.95 -15.70
N PHE A 66 -11.24 3.32 -15.12
CA PHE A 66 -10.41 2.41 -14.34
C PHE A 66 -11.16 1.85 -13.14
N PHE A 67 -11.74 2.72 -12.29
CA PHE A 67 -12.52 2.27 -11.12
C PHE A 67 -13.78 1.50 -11.50
N SER A 68 -14.49 1.95 -12.54
CA SER A 68 -15.65 1.23 -13.07
C SER A 68 -15.27 -0.16 -13.59
N SER A 69 -14.12 -0.30 -14.26
CA SER A 69 -13.63 -1.58 -14.78
C SER A 69 -13.19 -2.52 -13.66
N VAL A 70 -12.38 -2.07 -12.70
CA VAL A 70 -11.88 -2.91 -11.59
C VAL A 70 -13.01 -3.33 -10.64
N SER A 71 -13.96 -2.43 -10.37
CA SER A 71 -15.13 -2.73 -9.53
C SER A 71 -16.28 -3.43 -10.27
N ASN A 72 -16.14 -3.72 -11.57
CA ASN A 72 -17.22 -4.26 -12.41
C ASN A 72 -18.52 -3.43 -12.41
N GLY A 73 -18.37 -2.10 -12.34
CA GLY A 73 -19.47 -1.13 -12.31
C GLY A 73 -20.14 -0.99 -10.94
N LEU A 74 -19.55 -1.54 -9.87
CA LEU A 74 -20.08 -1.41 -8.51
C LEU A 74 -19.69 -0.09 -7.84
N TYR A 75 -18.56 0.49 -8.21
CA TYR A 75 -18.04 1.76 -7.67
C TYR A 75 -17.58 2.67 -8.81
N ASP A 76 -17.92 3.95 -8.71
CA ASP A 76 -17.72 4.94 -9.75
C ASP A 76 -17.47 6.33 -9.13
N ILE A 77 -16.95 7.25 -9.93
CA ILE A 77 -16.63 8.64 -9.54
C ILE A 77 -17.22 9.68 -10.53
N LYS A 78 -18.21 9.29 -11.33
CA LYS A 78 -18.93 10.14 -12.29
C LYS A 78 -19.41 11.45 -11.66
N GLY A 79 -19.19 12.55 -12.37
CA GLY A 79 -19.56 13.89 -11.89
C GLY A 79 -18.58 14.47 -10.87
N SER A 80 -17.38 13.89 -10.74
CA SER A 80 -16.26 14.54 -10.05
C SER A 80 -15.98 15.91 -10.65
N ASN A 81 -15.78 16.93 -9.81
CA ASN A 81 -15.50 18.30 -10.25
C ASN A 81 -14.00 18.63 -10.16
N VAL A 82 -13.54 19.53 -11.03
CA VAL A 82 -12.14 19.99 -11.08
C VAL A 82 -12.13 21.51 -11.04
N THR A 83 -11.31 22.10 -10.17
CA THR A 83 -11.15 23.56 -10.11
C THR A 83 -10.25 24.08 -11.22
N GLU A 84 -10.33 25.38 -11.51
CA GLU A 84 -9.24 26.06 -12.23
C GLU A 84 -7.96 26.13 -11.36
N TRP A 85 -6.82 26.50 -11.97
CA TRP A 85 -5.53 26.62 -11.28
C TRP A 85 -5.50 27.79 -10.28
N LEU A 86 -5.80 27.49 -9.02
CA LEU A 86 -5.82 28.45 -7.91
C LEU A 86 -4.40 28.91 -7.56
N LYS A 87 -4.15 30.21 -7.67
CA LYS A 87 -2.88 30.82 -7.25
C LYS A 87 -2.90 31.13 -5.75
N LEU A 88 -2.22 30.30 -4.96
CA LEU A 88 -2.11 30.48 -3.52
C LEU A 88 -1.33 31.77 -3.19
N PRO A 89 -1.70 32.51 -2.12
CA PRO A 89 -1.01 33.73 -1.71
C PRO A 89 0.32 33.47 -0.99
N TRP A 90 0.66 32.21 -0.72
CA TRP A 90 1.87 31.77 0.00
C TRP A 90 2.93 31.19 -0.95
N SER A 91 4.20 31.43 -0.66
CA SER A 91 5.31 30.69 -1.30
C SER A 91 5.49 29.31 -0.65
N ARG A 92 6.23 28.41 -1.30
CA ARG A 92 6.59 27.10 -0.73
C ARG A 92 7.32 27.24 0.62
N HIS A 93 8.20 28.24 0.75
CA HIS A 93 8.91 28.54 1.99
C HIS A 93 7.99 28.98 3.13
N ASP A 94 6.92 29.73 2.83
CA ASP A 94 5.93 30.13 3.83
C ASP A 94 5.14 28.91 4.33
N VAL A 95 4.68 28.06 3.42
CA VAL A 95 3.95 26.83 3.77
C VAL A 95 4.83 25.86 4.56
N TYR A 96 6.13 25.76 4.23
CA TYR A 96 7.09 24.98 4.99
C TYR A 96 7.25 25.51 6.43
N ARG A 97 7.41 26.82 6.62
CA ARG A 97 7.46 27.44 7.96
C ARG A 97 6.17 27.19 8.74
N MET A 98 5.00 27.33 8.10
CA MET A 98 3.71 27.02 8.71
C MET A 98 3.61 25.55 9.17
N ALA A 99 4.07 24.60 8.34
CA ALA A 99 4.08 23.18 8.66
C ALA A 99 5.00 22.84 9.85
N LEU A 100 6.14 23.52 9.98
CA LEU A 100 7.05 23.38 11.13
C LEU A 100 6.45 23.96 12.42
N THR A 101 5.67 25.03 12.34
CA THR A 101 4.99 25.62 13.52
C THR A 101 3.72 24.89 13.95
N ASP A 102 3.14 24.07 13.07
CA ASP A 102 1.89 23.36 13.33
C ASP A 102 2.12 22.18 14.29
N ARG A 103 1.82 22.41 15.58
CA ARG A 103 1.98 21.40 16.65
C ARG A 103 1.31 20.06 16.33
N ARG A 104 0.22 20.05 15.55
CA ARG A 104 -0.50 18.82 15.19
C ARG A 104 0.32 17.99 14.22
N LEU A 105 0.81 18.60 13.14
CA LEU A 105 1.67 17.96 12.15
C LEU A 105 3.06 17.58 12.71
N GLN A 106 3.54 18.29 13.73
CA GLN A 106 4.78 17.95 14.43
C GLN A 106 4.60 16.90 15.55
N SER A 107 3.37 16.60 15.99
CA SER A 107 3.14 15.68 17.12
C SER A 107 3.44 14.22 16.78
N ASN A 108 3.10 13.79 15.55
CA ASN A 108 3.36 12.44 15.07
C ASN A 108 4.71 12.38 14.35
N LYS A 109 5.70 11.73 14.99
CA LYS A 109 7.06 11.59 14.44
C LYS A 109 7.10 10.93 13.05
N LYS A 110 6.11 10.10 12.71
CA LYS A 110 6.02 9.41 11.40
C LYS A 110 5.45 10.29 10.28
N GLU A 111 4.56 11.22 10.60
CA GLU A 111 3.92 12.12 9.62
C GLU A 111 4.71 13.42 9.45
N LYS A 112 5.61 13.76 10.39
CA LYS A 112 6.50 14.93 10.32
C LYS A 112 7.23 15.14 8.98
N PRO A 113 7.77 14.11 8.28
CA PRO A 113 8.38 14.29 6.95
C PRO A 113 7.37 14.77 5.89
N PHE A 114 6.09 14.43 6.04
CA PHE A 114 5.01 14.78 5.12
C PHE A 114 4.29 16.09 5.48
N ALA A 115 4.62 16.71 6.61
CA ALA A 115 3.96 17.90 7.14
C ALA A 115 3.86 19.06 6.12
N LEU A 116 4.86 19.25 5.25
CA LEU A 116 4.80 20.22 4.16
C LEU A 116 3.64 19.93 3.18
N PHE A 117 3.51 18.68 2.76
CA PHE A 117 2.50 18.24 1.80
C PHE A 117 1.10 18.27 2.42
N ASP A 118 0.95 17.85 3.67
CA ASP A 118 -0.33 17.94 4.38
C ASP A 118 -0.74 19.39 4.66
N LYS A 119 0.21 20.29 4.98
CA LYS A 119 -0.09 21.71 5.12
C LYS A 119 -0.46 22.36 3.79
N ALA A 120 0.22 21.98 2.70
CA ALA A 120 -0.11 22.43 1.36
C ALA A 120 -1.51 21.97 0.91
N LYS A 121 -1.88 20.70 1.17
CA LYS A 121 -3.25 20.18 0.97
C LYS A 121 -4.28 21.02 1.74
N GLN A 122 -4.09 21.20 3.05
CA GLN A 122 -5.00 21.98 3.89
C GLN A 122 -5.23 23.39 3.34
N LEU A 123 -4.15 24.11 3.02
CA LEU A 123 -4.24 25.47 2.49
C LEU A 123 -4.92 25.50 1.11
N CYS A 124 -4.64 24.54 0.23
CA CYS A 124 -5.28 24.43 -1.08
C CYS A 124 -6.79 24.20 -0.97
N ILE A 125 -7.21 23.24 -0.12
CA ILE A 125 -8.62 22.93 0.16
C ILE A 125 -9.35 24.15 0.73
N SER A 126 -8.80 24.77 1.78
CA SER A 126 -9.40 25.96 2.40
C SER A 126 -9.49 27.15 1.44
N PHE A 127 -8.47 27.35 0.60
CA PHE A 127 -8.46 28.44 -0.38
C PHE A 127 -9.49 28.24 -1.49
N ALA A 128 -9.70 27.00 -1.95
CA ALA A 128 -10.77 26.67 -2.90
C ALA A 128 -12.17 26.98 -2.33
N GLN A 129 -12.43 26.58 -1.08
CA GLN A 129 -13.70 26.87 -0.41
C GLN A 129 -13.95 28.38 -0.25
N LEU A 130 -12.90 29.16 0.08
CA LEU A 130 -12.98 30.63 0.14
C LEU A 130 -13.26 31.29 -1.22
N HIS A 131 -12.97 30.61 -2.34
CA HIS A 131 -13.25 31.08 -3.70
C HIS A 131 -14.59 30.54 -4.25
N GLY A 132 -15.46 30.02 -3.37
CA GLY A 132 -16.82 29.61 -3.73
C GLY A 132 -16.94 28.22 -4.37
N TYR A 133 -15.88 27.40 -4.35
CA TYR A 133 -15.98 26.01 -4.82
C TYR A 133 -16.64 25.12 -3.77
N GLU A 134 -17.77 24.52 -4.14
CA GLU A 134 -18.37 23.42 -3.37
C GLU A 134 -17.56 22.13 -3.59
N LEU A 135 -17.02 21.58 -2.50
CA LEU A 135 -16.14 20.42 -2.53
C LEU A 135 -16.84 19.18 -1.97
N ASN A 136 -16.75 18.08 -2.72
CA ASN A 136 -17.17 16.74 -2.31
C ASN A 136 -16.41 16.25 -1.07
N GLU A 137 -16.89 15.18 -0.41
CA GLU A 137 -16.25 14.62 0.79
C GLU A 137 -14.79 14.22 0.50
N LYS A 138 -14.58 13.42 -0.54
CA LYS A 138 -13.26 12.99 -1.02
C LYS A 138 -12.61 14.05 -1.93
N LYS A 139 -11.30 14.23 -1.78
CA LYS A 139 -10.54 15.32 -2.41
C LYS A 139 -9.20 14.81 -2.95
N ILE A 140 -8.82 15.32 -4.12
CA ILE A 140 -7.51 15.18 -4.74
C ILE A 140 -6.92 16.59 -4.86
N THR A 141 -5.72 16.81 -4.35
CA THR A 141 -4.97 18.05 -4.52
C THR A 141 -3.84 17.82 -5.51
N ILE A 142 -3.80 18.58 -6.60
CA ILE A 142 -2.65 18.61 -7.51
C ILE A 142 -1.91 19.91 -7.27
N ILE A 143 -0.64 19.81 -6.85
CA ILE A 143 0.19 20.98 -6.56
C ILE A 143 1.47 20.96 -7.40
N ASN A 144 1.90 22.14 -7.87
CA ASN A 144 3.10 22.28 -8.68
C ASN A 144 4.40 22.28 -7.84
N SER A 145 4.62 21.18 -7.12
CA SER A 145 5.79 20.92 -6.27
C SER A 145 6.72 19.84 -6.88
N GLU A 146 7.74 19.43 -6.12
CA GLU A 146 8.65 18.32 -6.42
C GLU A 146 7.98 16.93 -6.52
N GLN A 147 8.76 15.95 -6.99
CA GLN A 147 8.35 14.58 -7.31
C GLN A 147 7.86 13.81 -6.07
N THR A 148 6.57 13.86 -5.79
CA THR A 148 5.93 13.17 -4.64
C THR A 148 4.43 12.94 -4.89
N ALA A 149 3.93 11.77 -4.50
CA ALA A 149 2.51 11.45 -4.37
C ALA A 149 2.29 10.91 -2.96
N VAL A 150 1.27 11.41 -2.24
CA VAL A 150 0.99 11.06 -0.83
C VAL A 150 -0.49 11.23 -0.49
N TYR A 151 -1.16 10.12 -0.19
CA TYR A 151 -2.40 10.09 0.54
C TYR A 151 -2.20 10.55 2.00
N GLY A 152 -3.06 11.46 2.47
CA GLY A 152 -3.08 11.91 3.86
C GLY A 152 -4.47 11.70 4.46
N ASN A 153 -4.52 11.01 5.59
CA ASN A 153 -5.75 10.47 6.23
C ASN A 153 -6.91 11.46 6.37
N GLU A 154 -6.63 12.76 6.51
CA GLU A 154 -7.64 13.82 6.70
C GLU A 154 -7.91 14.67 5.45
N ASN A 155 -6.94 14.75 4.53
CA ASN A 155 -6.94 15.75 3.46
C ASN A 155 -6.95 15.12 2.05
N GLY A 156 -7.04 13.78 1.98
CA GLY A 156 -7.08 13.04 0.73
C GLY A 156 -5.74 12.96 0.01
N VAL A 157 -5.82 12.79 -1.31
CA VAL A 157 -4.67 12.56 -2.20
C VAL A 157 -3.91 13.87 -2.44
N LEU A 158 -2.58 13.82 -2.45
CA LEU A 158 -1.73 14.83 -3.08
C LEU A 158 -0.96 14.20 -4.25
N LEU A 159 -0.98 14.87 -5.40
CA LEU A 159 -0.13 14.57 -6.55
C LEU A 159 0.76 15.75 -6.93
N SER A 160 1.90 15.41 -7.55
CA SER A 160 2.88 16.34 -8.12
C SER A 160 2.99 16.16 -9.64
N PRO A 161 3.59 17.11 -10.38
CA PRO A 161 3.59 17.16 -11.84
C PRO A 161 4.08 15.90 -12.56
N LYS A 162 5.09 15.21 -12.03
CA LYS A 162 5.66 14.00 -12.67
C LYS A 162 4.83 12.73 -12.45
N LEU A 163 3.83 12.77 -11.57
CA LEU A 163 3.00 11.63 -11.16
C LEU A 163 1.53 11.81 -11.56
N ILE A 164 1.26 12.70 -12.52
CA ILE A 164 -0.06 12.91 -13.12
C ILE A 164 -0.29 11.82 -14.20
N PHE A 165 -0.60 10.61 -13.74
CA PHE A 165 -1.05 9.49 -14.57
C PHE A 165 -1.90 8.49 -13.77
N THR A 166 -2.78 7.75 -14.47
CA THR A 166 -3.87 6.96 -13.86
C THR A 166 -3.42 5.99 -12.79
N SER A 167 -2.29 5.28 -12.99
CA SER A 167 -1.78 4.29 -12.03
C SER A 167 -1.50 4.87 -10.63
N VAL A 168 -0.79 6.00 -10.53
CA VAL A 168 -0.47 6.62 -9.23
C VAL A 168 -1.70 7.29 -8.62
N LEU A 169 -2.55 7.95 -9.40
CA LEU A 169 -3.78 8.51 -8.85
C LEU A 169 -4.70 7.42 -8.28
N ALA A 170 -4.91 6.34 -9.02
CA ALA A 170 -5.75 5.23 -8.57
C ALA A 170 -5.18 4.56 -7.30
N HIS A 171 -3.86 4.38 -7.21
CA HIS A 171 -3.17 3.89 -6.00
C HIS A 171 -3.50 4.73 -4.76
N GLU A 172 -3.26 6.05 -4.83
CA GLU A 172 -3.53 6.97 -3.71
C GLU A 172 -5.03 7.09 -3.39
N MET A 173 -5.90 6.91 -4.37
CA MET A 173 -7.35 6.85 -4.16
C MET A 173 -7.79 5.56 -3.47
N VAL A 174 -7.16 4.41 -3.77
CA VAL A 174 -7.45 3.13 -3.11
C VAL A 174 -6.99 3.12 -1.64
N HIS A 175 -5.95 3.87 -1.27
CA HIS A 175 -5.66 4.12 0.16
C HIS A 175 -6.85 4.74 0.91
N SER A 176 -7.68 5.54 0.23
CA SER A 176 -8.89 6.11 0.82
C SER A 176 -10.02 5.10 1.07
N LEU A 177 -9.87 3.88 0.56
CA LEU A 177 -10.77 2.73 0.73
C LEU A 177 -10.25 1.75 1.81
N ASN A 178 -9.33 2.19 2.68
CA ASN A 178 -8.73 1.39 3.76
C ASN A 178 -7.88 0.21 3.28
N ILE A 179 -7.13 0.40 2.19
CA ILE A 179 -6.22 -0.59 1.63
C ILE A 179 -4.76 -0.09 1.70
N GLY A 180 -3.86 -0.94 2.19
CA GLY A 180 -2.41 -0.67 2.26
C GLY A 180 -1.65 -1.07 1.00
N HIS A 181 -0.32 -1.01 1.05
CA HIS A 181 0.53 -1.52 -0.04
C HIS A 181 0.46 -3.04 -0.17
N SER A 182 0.76 -3.55 -1.37
CA SER A 182 1.00 -4.97 -1.60
C SER A 182 2.49 -5.35 -1.46
N TYR A 183 2.69 -6.64 -1.17
CA TYR A 183 3.99 -7.24 -0.86
C TYR A 183 4.11 -8.62 -1.52
N SER A 184 5.33 -9.12 -1.63
CA SER A 184 5.63 -10.52 -1.97
C SER A 184 6.24 -11.26 -0.77
N ASP A 185 6.48 -12.56 -0.93
CA ASP A 185 7.32 -13.37 -0.04
C ASP A 185 8.82 -13.01 -0.09
N ARG A 186 9.23 -12.12 -1.00
CA ARG A 186 10.58 -11.51 -1.03
C ARG A 186 10.74 -10.38 0.00
N TYR A 187 9.69 -10.10 0.79
CA TYR A 187 9.63 -9.10 1.88
C TYR A 187 10.00 -7.66 1.49
N LYS A 188 9.93 -7.35 0.19
CA LYS A 188 10.13 -6.01 -0.36
C LYS A 188 8.78 -5.30 -0.51
N ARG A 189 8.74 -3.99 -0.27
CA ARG A 189 7.54 -3.16 -0.46
C ARG A 189 7.35 -2.87 -1.95
N TYR A 190 6.10 -2.88 -2.42
CA TYR A 190 5.74 -2.72 -3.83
C TYR A 190 6.36 -3.82 -4.70
N ASP A 191 6.18 -5.09 -4.32
CA ASP A 191 6.87 -6.23 -4.95
C ASP A 191 5.92 -7.34 -5.45
N ASP A 192 4.60 -7.08 -5.41
CA ASP A 192 3.57 -7.84 -6.14
C ASP A 192 3.29 -7.11 -7.46
N ALA A 193 3.92 -7.51 -8.56
CA ALA A 193 3.81 -6.79 -9.83
C ALA A 193 2.41 -6.81 -10.47
N TYR A 194 1.48 -7.63 -9.95
CA TYR A 194 0.15 -7.86 -10.51
C TYR A 194 -0.95 -7.01 -9.86
N ASP A 195 -0.64 -6.28 -8.78
CA ASP A 195 -1.60 -5.48 -8.01
C ASP A 195 -1.26 -3.98 -8.04
N LEU A 196 -2.31 -3.16 -8.19
CA LEU A 196 -2.20 -1.69 -8.17
C LEU A 196 -1.54 -1.14 -6.89
N MET A 197 -1.66 -1.81 -5.74
CA MET A 197 -1.03 -1.37 -4.50
C MET A 197 0.48 -1.66 -4.44
N SER A 198 1.06 -2.13 -5.56
CA SER A 198 2.50 -2.17 -5.83
C SER A 198 2.96 -1.16 -6.88
N THR A 199 2.14 -0.16 -7.27
CA THR A 199 2.37 0.78 -8.41
C THR A 199 3.84 1.08 -8.73
N ALA A 200 4.70 1.40 -7.75
CA ALA A 200 6.13 1.67 -7.99
C ALA A 200 6.89 0.59 -8.81
N ASN A 201 6.50 -0.69 -8.75
CA ASN A 201 7.05 -1.77 -9.58
C ASN A 201 5.94 -2.64 -10.24
N ALA A 202 4.71 -2.16 -10.33
CA ALA A 202 3.61 -2.91 -10.94
C ALA A 202 3.69 -2.92 -12.47
N HIS A 203 3.13 -3.95 -13.10
CA HIS A 203 2.98 -4.02 -14.56
C HIS A 203 2.03 -2.91 -15.04
N MET A 204 2.59 -1.85 -15.61
CA MET A 204 1.80 -0.75 -16.19
C MET A 204 1.75 -0.81 -17.71
N ARG A 205 0.58 -0.48 -18.27
CA ARG A 205 0.40 -0.27 -19.71
C ARG A 205 0.44 1.22 -20.06
N PRO A 206 0.92 1.60 -21.26
CA PRO A 206 0.62 2.90 -21.84
C PRO A 206 -0.89 3.14 -21.95
N SER A 207 -1.28 4.40 -21.78
CA SER A 207 -2.66 4.89 -21.87
C SER A 207 -2.69 6.33 -22.38
N THR A 208 -3.87 6.80 -22.80
CA THR A 208 -4.12 8.18 -23.27
C THR A 208 -3.62 9.24 -22.27
N TYR A 209 -3.68 8.94 -20.97
CA TYR A 209 -3.30 9.84 -19.89
C TYR A 209 -2.01 9.41 -19.14
N GLY A 210 -1.10 8.71 -19.84
CA GLY A 210 0.20 8.30 -19.31
C GLY A 210 0.31 6.79 -19.10
N LEU A 211 0.52 6.37 -17.85
CA LEU A 211 0.56 4.96 -17.48
C LEU A 211 -0.68 4.56 -16.67
N SER A 212 -1.29 3.44 -17.04
CA SER A 212 -2.35 2.77 -16.26
C SER A 212 -1.78 1.51 -15.61
N GLY A 213 -2.07 1.31 -14.33
CA GLY A 213 -1.66 0.12 -13.58
C GLY A 213 -2.53 -1.10 -13.90
N PRO A 214 -2.18 -2.26 -13.32
CA PRO A 214 -3.00 -3.46 -13.37
C PRO A 214 -4.24 -3.29 -12.48
N GLY A 215 -5.12 -4.29 -12.46
CA GLY A 215 -6.23 -4.34 -11.51
C GLY A 215 -5.76 -4.51 -10.05
N LEU A 216 -6.71 -4.58 -9.12
CA LEU A 216 -6.45 -5.05 -7.76
C LEU A 216 -6.38 -6.59 -7.71
N ASN A 217 -5.64 -7.14 -6.75
CA ASN A 217 -5.62 -8.56 -6.45
C ASN A 217 -6.95 -9.02 -5.81
N GLY A 218 -7.24 -10.31 -5.92
CA GLY A 218 -8.44 -10.97 -5.40
C GLY A 218 -8.69 -10.73 -3.91
N PRO A 219 -7.68 -10.75 -3.02
CA PRO A 219 -7.82 -10.28 -1.65
C PRO A 219 -8.38 -8.87 -1.55
N HIS A 220 -7.76 -7.86 -2.17
CA HIS A 220 -8.27 -6.48 -2.16
C HIS A 220 -9.70 -6.37 -2.71
N LEU A 221 -10.02 -7.06 -3.80
CA LEU A 221 -11.37 -7.08 -4.38
C LEU A 221 -12.42 -7.74 -3.46
N ASN A 222 -12.04 -8.79 -2.73
CA ASN A 222 -12.91 -9.49 -1.77
C ASN A 222 -13.25 -8.58 -0.58
N TYR A 223 -12.27 -7.89 0.00
CA TYR A 223 -12.48 -6.90 1.05
C TYR A 223 -13.38 -5.74 0.61
N LEU A 224 -13.17 -5.18 -0.58
CA LEU A 224 -14.06 -4.12 -1.09
C LEU A 224 -15.49 -4.60 -1.37
N GLY A 225 -15.71 -5.92 -1.39
CA GLY A 225 -16.97 -6.55 -1.81
C GLY A 225 -17.22 -6.38 -3.31
N TRP A 226 -16.15 -6.24 -4.09
CA TRP A 226 -16.18 -6.12 -5.55
C TRP A 226 -16.12 -7.48 -6.26
N LEU A 227 -16.00 -8.58 -5.51
CA LEU A 227 -16.26 -9.94 -5.97
C LEU A 227 -17.67 -10.40 -5.56
N PRO A 228 -18.37 -11.18 -6.40
CA PRO A 228 -19.69 -11.72 -6.06
C PRO A 228 -19.57 -12.97 -5.18
N MET A 229 -20.35 -13.03 -4.12
CA MET A 229 -20.29 -14.06 -3.06
C MET A 229 -20.44 -15.49 -3.56
N ASP A 230 -21.21 -15.71 -4.63
CA ASP A 230 -21.49 -17.01 -5.24
C ASP A 230 -20.34 -17.54 -6.13
N ARG A 231 -19.35 -16.70 -6.47
CA ARG A 231 -18.16 -17.07 -7.26
C ARG A 231 -16.87 -17.11 -6.43
N ILE A 232 -16.98 -17.06 -5.09
CA ILE A 232 -15.87 -17.23 -4.15
C ILE A 232 -16.00 -18.61 -3.49
N ILE A 233 -14.99 -19.48 -3.64
CA ILE A 233 -14.96 -20.79 -3.00
C ILE A 233 -14.14 -20.73 -1.72
N TYR A 234 -14.67 -21.25 -0.61
CA TYR A 234 -13.88 -21.60 0.58
C TYR A 234 -13.60 -23.10 0.55
N PHE A 235 -12.33 -23.49 0.32
CA PHE A 235 -11.95 -24.88 0.11
C PHE A 235 -12.13 -25.73 1.37
N GLY A 236 -12.49 -27.00 1.21
CA GLY A 236 -12.75 -27.94 2.31
C GLY A 236 -14.10 -27.76 3.04
N ARG A 237 -14.87 -26.70 2.72
CA ARG A 237 -16.19 -26.44 3.34
C ARG A 237 -17.21 -27.56 3.13
N ASP A 238 -17.14 -28.24 1.99
CA ASP A 238 -17.96 -29.39 1.60
C ASP A 238 -17.36 -30.73 2.07
N GLY A 239 -16.27 -30.71 2.85
CA GLY A 239 -15.51 -31.87 3.28
C GLY A 239 -14.57 -32.44 2.19
N GLN A 240 -14.50 -31.84 1.00
CA GLN A 240 -13.61 -32.33 -0.05
C GLN A 240 -12.17 -31.88 0.19
N MET A 241 -11.27 -32.86 0.36
CA MET A 241 -9.83 -32.64 0.48
C MET A 241 -9.10 -32.56 -0.87
N ASN A 242 -9.76 -32.96 -1.97
CA ASN A 242 -9.21 -32.93 -3.33
C ASN A 242 -10.34 -32.61 -4.32
N ARG A 243 -10.21 -31.52 -5.08
CA ARG A 243 -11.23 -31.07 -6.03
C ARG A 243 -10.58 -30.34 -7.22
N THR A 244 -11.01 -30.65 -8.43
CA THR A 244 -10.74 -29.82 -9.61
C THR A 244 -11.81 -28.74 -9.72
N ILE A 245 -11.37 -27.50 -9.96
CA ILE A 245 -12.19 -26.29 -9.94
C ILE A 245 -11.88 -25.48 -11.20
N SER A 246 -12.93 -25.10 -11.93
CA SER A 246 -12.85 -24.15 -13.04
C SER A 246 -12.87 -22.72 -12.50
N MET A 247 -11.97 -21.89 -13.00
CA MET A 247 -11.80 -20.50 -12.62
C MET A 247 -11.86 -19.57 -13.82
N SER A 248 -12.49 -18.41 -13.66
CA SER A 248 -12.49 -17.32 -14.63
C SER A 248 -11.47 -16.25 -14.24
N SER A 249 -10.92 -15.54 -15.22
CA SER A 249 -9.93 -14.49 -14.94
C SER A 249 -10.54 -13.24 -14.30
N LEU A 250 -9.89 -12.73 -13.25
CA LEU A 250 -10.21 -11.44 -12.61
C LEU A 250 -10.02 -10.24 -13.55
N SER A 251 -9.17 -10.38 -14.57
CA SER A 251 -8.87 -9.35 -15.57
C SER A 251 -10.06 -9.06 -16.49
N VAL A 252 -11.06 -9.95 -16.55
CA VAL A 252 -12.20 -9.91 -17.48
C VAL A 252 -13.48 -9.51 -16.74
N PRO A 253 -14.34 -8.65 -17.30
CA PRO A 253 -15.61 -8.28 -16.69
C PRO A 253 -16.46 -9.49 -16.29
N HIS A 254 -16.86 -9.57 -15.02
CA HIS A 254 -17.54 -10.71 -14.40
C HIS A 254 -18.81 -11.13 -15.16
N ARG A 255 -19.50 -10.18 -15.82
CA ARG A 255 -20.70 -10.45 -16.64
C ARG A 255 -20.44 -11.30 -17.90
N LEU A 256 -19.20 -11.47 -18.30
CA LEU A 256 -18.78 -12.24 -19.49
C LEU A 256 -18.32 -13.67 -19.13
N THR A 257 -18.28 -14.01 -17.85
CA THR A 257 -17.71 -15.27 -17.34
C THR A 257 -18.61 -15.89 -16.26
N SER A 258 -18.53 -17.21 -16.06
CA SER A 258 -19.42 -17.95 -15.14
C SER A 258 -18.71 -18.61 -13.95
N ASP A 259 -17.42 -18.90 -14.07
CA ASP A 259 -16.74 -19.83 -13.16
C ASP A 259 -16.22 -19.12 -11.90
N SER A 260 -15.52 -19.82 -11.01
CA SER A 260 -15.06 -19.21 -9.76
C SER A 260 -14.01 -18.12 -10.01
N LEU A 261 -14.08 -17.01 -9.28
CA LEU A 261 -13.15 -15.87 -9.43
C LEU A 261 -12.02 -15.90 -8.39
N LEU A 262 -12.29 -16.46 -7.21
CA LEU A 262 -11.33 -16.55 -6.11
C LEU A 262 -11.55 -17.83 -5.31
N ILE A 263 -10.47 -18.52 -4.94
CA ILE A 263 -10.51 -19.63 -3.98
C ILE A 263 -9.78 -19.21 -2.71
N LEU A 264 -10.37 -19.46 -1.55
CA LEU A 264 -9.80 -19.27 -0.23
C LEU A 264 -9.46 -20.64 0.36
N ILE A 265 -8.18 -20.95 0.55
CA ILE A 265 -7.70 -22.22 1.11
C ILE A 265 -7.16 -21.96 2.53
N PRO A 266 -7.83 -22.46 3.59
CA PRO A 266 -7.36 -22.24 4.96
C PRO A 266 -6.05 -22.98 5.25
N TYR A 267 -5.20 -22.34 6.04
CA TYR A 267 -3.96 -22.95 6.58
C TYR A 267 -3.79 -22.76 8.10
N ASP A 268 -4.58 -21.90 8.72
CA ASP A 268 -4.60 -21.69 10.17
C ASP A 268 -5.95 -22.13 10.76
N ARG A 269 -5.90 -22.98 11.79
CA ARG A 269 -7.08 -23.49 12.49
C ARG A 269 -7.62 -22.53 13.55
N ASP A 270 -6.78 -21.60 13.99
CA ASP A 270 -7.03 -20.72 15.12
C ASP A 270 -7.49 -19.33 14.65
N GLU A 271 -7.03 -18.87 13.49
CA GLU A 271 -7.56 -17.69 12.77
C GLU A 271 -7.99 -18.10 11.34
N PRO A 272 -9.25 -18.48 11.12
CA PRO A 272 -9.72 -19.01 9.83
C PRO A 272 -9.74 -17.99 8.67
N ALA A 273 -9.47 -16.72 8.97
CA ALA A 273 -9.26 -15.66 7.97
C ALA A 273 -7.85 -15.68 7.37
N ASN A 274 -6.90 -16.40 8.00
CA ASN A 274 -5.60 -16.70 7.43
C ASN A 274 -5.75 -17.79 6.36
N VAL A 275 -5.66 -17.39 5.09
CA VAL A 275 -5.91 -18.24 3.92
C VAL A 275 -4.85 -18.01 2.84
N TYR A 276 -4.57 -19.02 2.05
CA TYR A 276 -4.00 -18.82 0.72
C TYR A 276 -5.14 -18.52 -0.24
N THR A 277 -5.06 -17.42 -0.98
CA THR A 277 -5.99 -17.11 -2.06
C THR A 277 -5.39 -17.53 -3.39
N VAL A 278 -6.20 -18.18 -4.23
CA VAL A 278 -5.83 -18.55 -5.60
C VAL A 278 -6.69 -17.76 -6.57
N GLU A 279 -6.07 -17.12 -7.55
CA GLU A 279 -6.72 -16.28 -8.56
C GLU A 279 -6.14 -16.49 -9.96
N TYR A 280 -6.89 -16.12 -11.00
CA TYR A 280 -6.45 -16.22 -12.40
C TYR A 280 -6.33 -14.85 -13.07
N ARG A 281 -5.16 -14.52 -13.62
CA ARG A 281 -4.90 -13.26 -14.34
C ARG A 281 -4.60 -13.53 -15.81
N THR A 282 -5.12 -12.68 -16.69
CA THR A 282 -4.93 -12.78 -18.15
C THR A 282 -4.56 -11.43 -18.74
N VAL A 283 -3.90 -11.43 -19.90
CA VAL A 283 -3.45 -10.21 -20.59
C VAL A 283 -4.67 -9.51 -21.22
N PHE A 284 -5.47 -8.83 -20.40
CA PHE A 284 -6.74 -8.21 -20.82
C PHE A 284 -7.07 -6.98 -19.97
N GLY A 285 -7.68 -5.97 -20.59
CA GLY A 285 -8.16 -4.77 -19.90
C GLY A 285 -7.04 -4.00 -19.20
N ASN A 286 -7.16 -3.80 -17.89
CA ASN A 286 -6.13 -3.14 -17.08
C ASN A 286 -4.85 -3.97 -16.99
N ASP A 287 -4.96 -5.31 -17.06
CA ASP A 287 -3.84 -6.24 -16.97
C ASP A 287 -3.15 -6.50 -18.32
N ALA A 288 -3.39 -5.67 -19.35
CA ALA A 288 -2.80 -5.85 -20.68
C ALA A 288 -1.26 -5.74 -20.74
N SER A 289 -0.61 -5.38 -19.62
CA SER A 289 0.83 -5.28 -19.46
C SER A 289 1.47 -6.43 -18.66
N ILE A 290 0.68 -7.38 -18.14
CA ILE A 290 1.25 -8.56 -17.46
C ILE A 290 1.97 -9.45 -18.49
N GLY A 291 3.16 -9.95 -18.14
CA GLY A 291 4.02 -10.66 -19.09
C GLY A 291 3.44 -12.00 -19.58
N SER A 292 2.65 -12.68 -18.73
CA SER A 292 1.99 -13.93 -19.08
C SER A 292 0.66 -14.11 -18.36
N SER A 293 -0.20 -15.01 -18.87
CA SER A 293 -1.44 -15.39 -18.19
C SER A 293 -1.19 -16.63 -17.35
N GLY A 294 -1.44 -16.52 -16.04
CA GLY A 294 -1.14 -17.57 -15.07
C GLY A 294 -1.98 -17.45 -13.80
N ILE A 295 -1.86 -18.47 -12.95
CA ILE A 295 -2.52 -18.55 -11.65
C ILE A 295 -1.58 -17.92 -10.61
N LEU A 296 -2.09 -16.95 -9.84
CA LEU A 296 -1.36 -16.36 -8.73
C LEU A 296 -1.85 -16.95 -7.41
N ILE A 297 -0.94 -17.00 -6.44
CA ILE A 297 -1.26 -17.39 -5.07
C ILE A 297 -0.81 -16.26 -4.14
N HIS A 298 -1.74 -15.70 -3.37
CA HIS A 298 -1.40 -14.79 -2.28
C HIS A 298 -1.63 -15.47 -0.94
N LYS A 299 -0.78 -15.17 0.05
CA LYS A 299 -0.97 -15.56 1.43
C LYS A 299 -1.53 -14.37 2.19
N VAL A 300 -2.73 -14.54 2.74
CA VAL A 300 -3.42 -13.52 3.55
C VAL A 300 -3.18 -13.84 5.02
N GLU A 301 -2.47 -12.95 5.73
CA GLU A 301 -2.05 -13.15 7.12
C GLU A 301 -2.52 -12.02 8.03
N LYS A 302 -3.02 -12.36 9.22
CA LYS A 302 -3.36 -11.42 10.29
C LYS A 302 -2.17 -11.09 11.18
N PHE A 303 -1.87 -9.81 11.35
CA PHE A 303 -0.87 -9.29 12.27
C PHE A 303 -1.48 -8.21 13.18
N GLY A 304 -1.93 -8.63 14.37
CA GLY A 304 -2.72 -7.79 15.28
C GLY A 304 -4.14 -7.61 14.75
N ASP A 305 -4.59 -6.36 14.60
CA ASP A 305 -5.92 -6.02 14.05
C ASP A 305 -5.90 -5.74 12.53
N ALA A 306 -4.74 -5.89 11.89
CA ALA A 306 -4.54 -5.71 10.45
C ALA A 306 -4.22 -7.05 9.77
N PHE A 307 -4.48 -7.10 8.47
CA PHE A 307 -4.18 -8.20 7.56
C PHE A 307 -3.31 -7.70 6.42
N TYR A 308 -2.51 -8.61 5.85
CA TYR A 308 -1.60 -8.34 4.74
C TYR A 308 -1.77 -9.41 3.67
N SER A 309 -1.73 -9.00 2.40
CA SER A 309 -1.67 -9.90 1.25
C SER A 309 -0.22 -9.99 0.76
N HIS A 310 0.32 -11.20 0.66
CA HIS A 310 1.66 -11.48 0.17
C HIS A 310 1.61 -12.37 -1.06
N LEU A 311 2.03 -11.88 -2.23
CA LEU A 311 2.23 -12.71 -3.41
C LEU A 311 3.28 -13.79 -3.12
N ILE A 312 2.95 -15.05 -3.39
CA ILE A 312 3.80 -16.21 -3.16
C ILE A 312 4.43 -16.66 -4.46
N THR A 313 5.75 -16.81 -4.44
CA THR A 313 6.54 -17.37 -5.53
C THR A 313 6.52 -18.90 -5.47
N TYR A 314 6.63 -19.56 -6.63
CA TYR A 314 6.52 -21.03 -6.69
C TYR A 314 7.85 -21.76 -6.99
N VAL A 315 8.89 -21.06 -7.47
CA VAL A 315 10.25 -21.60 -7.64
C VAL A 315 11.26 -20.63 -7.04
N ASN A 316 11.77 -20.95 -5.85
CA ASN A 316 12.91 -20.28 -5.20
C ASN A 316 12.92 -18.73 -5.29
N HIS A 317 11.76 -18.08 -5.13
CA HIS A 317 11.61 -16.61 -5.24
C HIS A 317 11.81 -15.99 -6.64
N VAL A 318 11.90 -16.82 -7.69
CA VAL A 318 12.16 -16.41 -9.09
C VAL A 318 10.87 -16.11 -9.88
N TYR A 319 9.85 -16.98 -9.77
CA TYR A 319 8.63 -16.89 -10.58
C TYR A 319 7.39 -16.75 -9.72
N ASP A 320 6.48 -15.89 -10.18
CA ASP A 320 5.28 -15.45 -9.46
C ASP A 320 4.03 -16.22 -9.95
N GLU A 321 3.90 -16.48 -11.26
CA GLU A 321 2.69 -17.10 -11.83
C GLU A 321 2.83 -18.59 -12.21
N LEU A 322 1.88 -19.40 -11.75
CA LEU A 322 1.77 -20.81 -12.12
C LEU A 322 1.17 -20.95 -13.54
N THR A 323 1.85 -21.72 -14.38
CA THR A 323 1.45 -22.04 -15.76
C THR A 323 0.94 -23.47 -15.89
N ALA A 324 0.31 -23.83 -17.02
CA ALA A 324 -0.27 -25.17 -17.22
C ALA A 324 0.76 -26.29 -17.03
N GLY A 325 0.42 -27.30 -16.22
CA GLY A 325 1.31 -28.40 -15.83
C GLY A 325 2.18 -28.12 -14.61
N THR A 326 2.30 -26.86 -14.15
CA THR A 326 3.03 -26.53 -12.91
C THR A 326 2.19 -26.79 -11.66
N GLU A 327 2.88 -26.91 -10.52
CA GLU A 327 2.26 -27.04 -9.22
C GLU A 327 3.03 -26.27 -8.14
N TRP A 328 2.30 -25.84 -7.12
CA TRP A 328 2.80 -25.26 -5.89
C TRP A 328 2.39 -26.14 -4.71
N ILE A 329 3.31 -26.33 -3.77
CA ILE A 329 3.10 -27.12 -2.55
C ILE A 329 3.59 -26.32 -1.35
N SER A 330 2.74 -26.20 -0.33
CA SER A 330 3.10 -25.62 0.96
C SER A 330 2.87 -26.63 2.08
N PHE A 331 3.91 -26.89 2.87
CA PHE A 331 3.84 -27.75 4.05
C PHE A 331 3.41 -26.94 5.27
N LEU A 332 2.36 -27.41 5.93
CA LEU A 332 1.81 -26.82 7.14
C LEU A 332 2.41 -27.47 8.40
N HIS A 333 1.82 -27.20 9.56
CA HIS A 333 2.24 -27.82 10.81
C HIS A 333 2.01 -29.34 10.83
N ARG A 334 2.82 -30.05 11.62
CA ARG A 334 2.61 -31.46 11.91
C ARG A 334 1.50 -31.65 12.95
N ASP A 335 0.66 -32.66 12.71
CA ASP A 335 -0.39 -33.09 13.64
C ASP A 335 0.18 -33.83 14.87
N GLU A 336 -0.69 -34.28 15.76
CA GLU A 336 -0.36 -35.12 16.93
C GLU A 336 0.21 -36.50 16.57
N HIS A 337 -0.02 -36.97 15.33
CA HIS A 337 0.50 -38.23 14.78
C HIS A 337 1.78 -38.05 13.95
N TYR A 338 2.41 -36.86 14.00
CA TYR A 338 3.63 -36.49 13.27
C TYR A 338 3.48 -36.39 11.73
N ASN A 339 2.27 -36.52 11.19
CA ASN A 339 1.99 -36.36 9.77
C ASN A 339 2.12 -34.89 9.37
N PHE A 340 2.67 -34.64 8.17
CA PHE A 340 2.66 -33.31 7.58
C PHE A 340 1.30 -33.04 6.92
N GLN A 341 0.60 -32.02 7.41
CA GLN A 341 -0.48 -31.39 6.65
C GLN A 341 0.15 -30.54 5.53
N TYR A 342 -0.51 -30.46 4.38
CA TYR A 342 -0.02 -29.71 3.23
C TYR A 342 -1.18 -29.21 2.36
N ILE A 343 -0.88 -28.17 1.57
CA ILE A 343 -1.72 -27.67 0.49
C ILE A 343 -0.94 -27.86 -0.81
N ARG A 344 -1.60 -28.36 -1.86
CA ARG A 344 -1.07 -28.49 -3.22
C ARG A 344 -2.06 -27.86 -4.19
N VAL A 345 -1.59 -26.94 -5.01
CA VAL A 345 -2.34 -26.31 -6.10
C VAL A 345 -1.64 -26.66 -7.39
N LYS A 346 -2.30 -27.43 -8.26
CA LYS A 346 -1.78 -27.82 -9.57
C LYS A 346 -2.65 -27.20 -10.67
N VAL A 347 -2.00 -26.61 -11.68
CA VAL A 347 -2.69 -26.07 -12.86
C VAL A 347 -2.82 -27.19 -13.88
N GLU A 348 -4.03 -27.70 -14.08
CA GLU A 348 -4.29 -28.79 -15.03
C GLU A 348 -4.41 -28.25 -16.47
N ASN A 349 -5.06 -27.10 -16.66
CA ASN A 349 -5.28 -26.49 -17.98
C ASN A 349 -5.42 -24.95 -17.90
N LEU A 350 -4.95 -24.23 -18.92
CA LEU A 350 -5.12 -22.77 -19.07
C LEU A 350 -5.67 -22.41 -20.45
N GLN A 351 -6.97 -22.12 -20.53
CA GLN A 351 -7.66 -21.78 -21.78
C GLN A 351 -7.57 -20.27 -22.05
N LYS A 352 -6.37 -19.79 -22.39
CA LYS A 352 -6.07 -18.34 -22.55
C LYS A 352 -7.10 -17.56 -23.39
N LYS A 353 -7.62 -18.14 -24.49
CA LYS A 353 -8.64 -17.52 -25.37
C LYS A 353 -10.03 -17.40 -24.75
N LEU A 354 -10.35 -18.25 -23.77
CA LEU A 354 -11.64 -18.29 -23.08
C LEU A 354 -11.56 -17.63 -21.69
N HIS A 355 -10.37 -17.14 -21.30
CA HIS A 355 -10.09 -16.58 -19.98
C HIS A 355 -10.54 -17.48 -18.82
N SER A 356 -10.48 -18.80 -19.04
CA SER A 356 -10.82 -19.84 -18.06
C SER A 356 -9.60 -20.75 -17.79
N ALA A 357 -9.53 -21.28 -16.57
CA ALA A 357 -8.46 -22.12 -16.07
C ALA A 357 -9.04 -23.30 -15.29
N GLU A 358 -8.43 -24.48 -15.40
CA GLU A 358 -8.77 -25.64 -14.56
C GLU A 358 -7.62 -25.92 -13.62
N ILE A 359 -7.90 -25.84 -12.31
CA ILE A 359 -6.91 -26.11 -11.27
C ILE A 359 -7.39 -27.23 -10.35
N ARG A 360 -6.47 -28.09 -9.93
CA ARG A 360 -6.71 -29.11 -8.91
C ARG A 360 -6.10 -28.64 -7.60
N VAL A 361 -6.97 -28.47 -6.60
CA VAL A 361 -6.58 -28.12 -5.24
C VAL A 361 -6.70 -29.37 -4.37
N ILE A 362 -5.63 -29.67 -3.63
CA ILE A 362 -5.58 -30.72 -2.61
C ILE A 362 -5.17 -30.04 -1.30
N SER A 363 -5.91 -30.29 -0.23
CA SER A 363 -5.54 -29.85 1.12
C SER A 363 -5.82 -30.95 2.12
N THR A 364 -4.79 -31.33 2.88
CA THR A 364 -4.90 -32.24 4.03
C THR A 364 -5.05 -31.48 5.35
N PHE A 365 -5.36 -30.17 5.28
CA PHE A 365 -5.56 -29.33 6.44
C PHE A 365 -6.81 -29.72 7.25
N ASP A 366 -6.60 -30.09 8.52
CA ASP A 366 -7.67 -30.38 9.47
C ASP A 366 -7.64 -29.36 10.63
N PRO A 367 -8.65 -28.48 10.75
CA PRO A 367 -8.73 -27.51 11.83
C PRO A 367 -9.02 -28.13 13.21
N SER A 368 -9.46 -29.39 13.27
CA SER A 368 -9.77 -30.10 14.51
C SER A 368 -8.59 -30.90 15.10
N ALA A 369 -7.54 -31.11 14.31
CA ALA A 369 -6.33 -31.81 14.72
C ALA A 369 -5.51 -31.01 15.76
N CYS A 370 -4.96 -31.72 16.75
CA CYS A 370 -3.98 -31.16 17.67
C CYS A 370 -2.61 -31.01 16.96
N ARG A 371 -1.82 -29.99 17.34
CA ARG A 371 -0.46 -29.82 16.82
C ARG A 371 0.50 -30.78 17.54
N LYS A 372 1.62 -31.15 16.89
CA LYS A 372 2.68 -32.03 17.47
C LYS A 372 3.06 -31.77 18.94
N TYR A 373 3.05 -30.52 19.41
CA TYR A 373 3.44 -30.13 20.78
C TYR A 373 2.28 -30.05 21.78
N GLU A 374 1.06 -30.40 21.33
CA GLU A 374 -0.15 -30.43 22.13
C GLU A 374 -0.53 -31.87 22.46
N GLN A 375 -1.18 -32.04 23.61
CA GLN A 375 -1.86 -33.24 24.03
C GLN A 375 -3.37 -33.01 23.90
N ARG A 376 -4.08 -34.03 23.43
CA ARG A 376 -5.53 -34.10 23.46
C ARG A 376 -5.99 -34.52 24.86
N ILE A 377 -6.67 -33.62 25.58
CA ILE A 377 -7.16 -33.86 26.94
C ILE A 377 -8.69 -33.90 26.91
N ALA A 378 -9.29 -34.99 27.40
CA ALA A 378 -10.74 -35.12 27.50
C ALA A 378 -11.33 -34.08 28.47
N THR A 379 -12.52 -33.55 28.18
CA THR A 379 -13.21 -32.62 29.10
C THR A 379 -14.23 -33.37 29.95
N GLU A 380 -14.48 -32.85 31.16
CA GLU A 380 -15.55 -33.34 32.04
C GLU A 380 -16.95 -32.94 31.54
N ARG A 381 -17.06 -31.87 30.73
CA ARG A 381 -18.31 -31.35 30.17
C ARG A 381 -18.51 -31.79 28.71
N LYS A 382 -18.71 -33.10 28.53
CA LYS A 382 -18.96 -33.74 27.23
C LYS A 382 -20.11 -33.13 26.43
N ASP A 383 -21.07 -32.47 27.09
CA ASP A 383 -22.22 -31.80 26.46
C ASP A 383 -21.85 -30.68 25.47
N THR A 384 -20.58 -30.28 25.38
CA THR A 384 -20.14 -29.18 24.50
C THR A 384 -18.89 -29.48 23.66
N VAL A 385 -17.86 -30.11 24.24
CA VAL A 385 -16.59 -30.44 23.57
C VAL A 385 -15.97 -31.68 24.23
N ASP A 386 -15.79 -32.77 23.48
CA ASP A 386 -15.26 -34.03 24.04
C ASP A 386 -13.81 -33.95 24.53
N SER A 387 -12.95 -33.23 23.79
CA SER A 387 -11.53 -33.08 24.11
C SER A 387 -10.98 -31.74 23.62
N VAL A 388 -9.98 -31.19 24.32
CA VAL A 388 -9.27 -29.95 23.96
C VAL A 388 -7.81 -30.24 23.64
N CYS A 389 -7.25 -29.56 22.62
CA CYS A 389 -5.82 -29.58 22.34
C CYS A 389 -5.10 -28.53 23.20
N LEU A 390 -4.21 -28.98 24.09
CA LEU A 390 -3.46 -28.11 25.01
C LEU A 390 -1.97 -28.45 25.00
N ARG A 391 -1.10 -27.46 25.28
CA ARG A 391 0.31 -27.77 25.56
C ARG A 391 0.40 -28.66 26.82
N HIS A 392 1.38 -29.55 26.81
CA HIS A 392 1.71 -30.46 27.90
C HIS A 392 1.79 -29.71 29.25
N ASN A 393 1.33 -30.36 30.32
CA ASN A 393 1.33 -29.88 31.71
C ASN A 393 0.51 -28.58 31.98
N ARG A 394 -0.50 -28.26 31.15
CA ARG A 394 -1.43 -27.15 31.37
C ARG A 394 -2.84 -27.65 31.72
N ALA A 395 -3.45 -27.08 32.77
CA ALA A 395 -4.84 -27.34 33.13
C ALA A 395 -5.84 -26.71 32.13
N ILE A 396 -6.99 -27.36 31.95
CA ILE A 396 -8.07 -26.87 31.08
C ILE A 396 -8.69 -25.60 31.66
N THR A 397 -8.81 -24.54 30.84
CA THR A 397 -9.61 -23.35 31.17
C THR A 397 -10.87 -23.27 30.30
N TYR A 398 -11.87 -22.50 30.75
CA TYR A 398 -13.08 -22.24 29.96
C TYR A 398 -12.77 -21.68 28.55
N LYS A 399 -11.72 -20.85 28.44
CA LYS A 399 -11.27 -20.28 27.16
C LYS A 399 -10.77 -21.35 26.19
N ASP A 400 -10.14 -22.42 26.67
CA ASP A 400 -9.65 -23.50 25.80
C ASP A 400 -10.80 -24.34 25.25
N ILE A 401 -11.85 -24.55 26.06
CA ILE A 401 -13.11 -25.18 25.62
C ILE A 401 -13.78 -24.32 24.54
N GLU A 402 -13.85 -23.00 24.72
CA GLU A 402 -14.44 -22.09 23.73
C GLU A 402 -13.66 -22.07 22.41
N VAL A 403 -12.33 -22.01 22.46
CA VAL A 403 -11.45 -22.09 21.29
C VAL A 403 -11.66 -23.42 20.55
N GLN A 404 -11.69 -24.53 21.27
CA GLN A 404 -11.91 -25.84 20.64
C GLN A 404 -13.32 -25.99 20.07
N ARG A 405 -14.36 -25.42 20.71
CA ARG A 405 -15.71 -25.35 20.14
C ARG A 405 -15.70 -24.61 18.79
N LYS A 406 -14.95 -23.51 18.69
CA LYS A 406 -14.77 -22.75 17.44
C LYS A 406 -14.02 -23.56 16.36
N ARG A 407 -13.00 -24.34 16.73
CA ARG A 407 -12.33 -25.30 15.82
C ARG A 407 -13.26 -26.42 15.34
N ASN A 408 -14.02 -27.06 16.24
CA ASN A 408 -14.97 -28.12 15.89
C ASN A 408 -16.11 -27.61 14.97
N LEU A 409 -16.40 -26.30 15.02
CA LEU A 409 -17.37 -25.63 14.16
C LEU A 409 -16.73 -24.85 13.00
N PHE A 410 -15.41 -24.98 12.74
CA PHE A 410 -14.64 -24.14 11.81
C PHE A 410 -15.34 -23.93 10.45
N TYR A 411 -15.62 -25.02 9.72
CA TYR A 411 -16.30 -24.95 8.42
C TYR A 411 -17.79 -24.55 8.52
N LYS A 412 -18.46 -24.82 9.66
CA LYS A 412 -19.87 -24.46 9.90
C LYS A 412 -20.05 -22.97 10.19
N LEU A 413 -19.16 -22.37 10.98
CA LEU A 413 -19.11 -20.93 11.22
C LEU A 413 -18.76 -20.15 9.94
N ARG A 414 -18.02 -20.77 9.01
CA ARG A 414 -17.64 -20.22 7.71
C ARG A 414 -18.69 -20.41 6.60
N ALA A 415 -19.89 -20.89 6.93
CA ALA A 415 -20.96 -21.11 5.95
C ALA A 415 -21.45 -19.85 5.22
N THR A 416 -21.00 -18.66 5.63
CA THR A 416 -21.43 -17.36 5.10
C THR A 416 -20.28 -16.37 4.91
N PHE A 417 -19.01 -16.76 4.72
CA PHE A 417 -17.89 -15.78 4.78
C PHE A 417 -16.81 -15.81 3.67
N GLY A 418 -16.45 -14.59 3.26
CA GLY A 418 -15.15 -14.15 2.75
C GLY A 418 -14.56 -13.10 3.71
N GLN A 419 -13.81 -12.11 3.20
CA GLN A 419 -13.16 -11.09 4.05
C GLN A 419 -14.16 -10.10 4.69
N ASN A 420 -15.32 -9.90 4.06
CA ASN A 420 -16.46 -9.16 4.63
C ASN A 420 -17.28 -10.01 5.62
N GLU A 421 -16.62 -10.57 6.63
CA GLU A 421 -17.23 -11.41 7.66
C GLU A 421 -18.16 -10.61 8.59
N CYS A 422 -19.33 -11.15 8.93
CA CYS A 422 -20.22 -10.59 9.96
C CYS A 422 -19.83 -11.02 11.38
N HIS A 423 -20.20 -10.23 12.39
CA HIS A 423 -20.13 -10.63 13.79
C HIS A 423 -21.01 -11.86 14.12
N GLU A 424 -20.65 -12.58 15.18
CA GLU A 424 -21.33 -13.80 15.61
C GLU A 424 -22.83 -13.56 15.89
N GLY A 425 -23.70 -14.42 15.35
CA GLY A 425 -25.15 -14.27 15.39
C GLY A 425 -25.77 -13.52 14.20
N MET A 426 -24.98 -12.75 13.44
CA MET A 426 -25.45 -12.04 12.24
C MET A 426 -25.24 -12.89 10.97
N ARG A 427 -25.92 -12.52 9.87
CA ARG A 427 -25.78 -13.14 8.54
C ARG A 427 -25.75 -12.07 7.45
N TRP A 428 -25.15 -12.40 6.30
CA TRP A 428 -25.29 -11.56 5.10
C TRP A 428 -26.76 -11.51 4.65
N ARG A 429 -27.21 -10.30 4.30
CA ARG A 429 -28.53 -10.02 3.73
C ARG A 429 -28.67 -10.64 2.34
N ALA A 430 -27.60 -10.57 1.53
CA ALA A 430 -27.43 -11.32 0.28
C ALA A 430 -28.64 -11.26 -0.67
N ILE A 431 -29.27 -10.08 -0.81
CA ILE A 431 -30.33 -9.83 -1.80
C ILE A 431 -29.79 -9.93 -3.23
N ASP A 432 -28.51 -9.59 -3.38
CA ASP A 432 -27.71 -9.58 -4.61
C ASP A 432 -26.34 -10.21 -4.29
N ALA A 433 -25.64 -10.70 -5.31
CA ALA A 433 -24.35 -11.38 -5.13
C ALA A 433 -23.26 -10.49 -4.52
N TYR A 434 -23.43 -9.16 -4.56
CA TYR A 434 -22.53 -8.17 -3.96
C TYR A 434 -23.13 -7.48 -2.71
N ASP A 435 -24.23 -7.99 -2.14
CA ASP A 435 -24.91 -7.39 -0.96
C ASP A 435 -24.35 -7.89 0.39
N TYR A 436 -23.12 -7.45 0.71
CA TYR A 436 -22.41 -7.78 1.97
C TYR A 436 -22.90 -7.00 3.20
N VAL A 437 -24.21 -6.70 3.31
CA VAL A 437 -24.78 -6.05 4.51
C VAL A 437 -25.13 -7.11 5.55
N CYS A 438 -24.67 -6.93 6.79
CA CYS A 438 -24.91 -7.87 7.89
C CYS A 438 -26.21 -7.54 8.64
N VAL A 439 -27.13 -8.52 8.70
CA VAL A 439 -28.45 -8.42 9.34
C VAL A 439 -28.69 -9.59 10.30
N ILE A 440 -29.71 -9.51 11.14
CA ILE A 440 -30.14 -10.63 11.99
C ILE A 440 -30.72 -11.78 11.13
N PRO A 441 -30.62 -13.05 11.56
CA PRO A 441 -30.98 -14.20 10.72
C PRO A 441 -32.43 -14.19 10.19
N GLU A 442 -33.37 -13.66 10.97
CA GLU A 442 -34.79 -13.57 10.64
C GLU A 442 -35.06 -12.66 9.45
N ARG A 443 -34.21 -11.63 9.24
CA ARG A 443 -34.32 -10.69 8.12
C ARG A 443 -34.01 -11.34 6.78
N VAL A 444 -33.08 -12.29 6.73
CA VAL A 444 -32.67 -12.97 5.50
C VAL A 444 -33.87 -13.68 4.84
N ALA A 445 -34.70 -14.37 5.63
CA ALA A 445 -35.89 -15.05 5.13
C ALA A 445 -36.94 -14.06 4.59
N ILE A 446 -37.13 -12.91 5.25
CA ILE A 446 -38.06 -11.86 4.82
C ILE A 446 -37.61 -11.26 3.48
N GLU A 447 -36.33 -10.89 3.36
CA GLU A 447 -35.78 -10.29 2.14
C GLU A 447 -35.79 -11.25 0.94
N GLN A 448 -35.48 -12.53 1.16
CA GLN A 448 -35.54 -13.56 0.12
C GLN A 448 -36.97 -13.76 -0.41
N VAL A 449 -37.98 -13.84 0.47
CA VAL A 449 -39.39 -13.94 0.06
C VAL A 449 -39.86 -12.67 -0.67
N THR A 450 -39.36 -11.50 -0.26
CA THR A 450 -39.75 -10.20 -0.83
C THR A 450 -39.12 -9.97 -2.22
N SER A 451 -37.87 -10.38 -2.42
CA SER A 451 -37.20 -10.32 -3.73
C SER A 451 -37.82 -11.29 -4.74
N TRP A 452 -38.21 -12.49 -4.31
CA TRP A 452 -38.87 -13.49 -5.16
C TRP A 452 -40.27 -13.03 -5.61
N ARG A 453 -41.08 -12.49 -4.68
CA ARG A 453 -42.48 -12.10 -4.95
C ARG A 453 -42.63 -10.82 -5.79
N LYS A 454 -41.58 -10.02 -5.99
CA LYS A 454 -41.66 -8.70 -6.66
C LYS A 454 -40.76 -8.53 -7.90
N LYS A 455 -40.36 -9.62 -8.58
CA LYS A 455 -39.73 -9.56 -9.93
C LYS A 455 -40.68 -9.11 -11.08
N LYS A 456 -41.81 -8.44 -10.79
CA LYS A 456 -42.62 -7.75 -11.82
C LYS A 456 -42.07 -6.34 -12.03
N ARG A 457 -41.52 -6.09 -13.23
CA ARG A 457 -41.08 -4.78 -13.73
C ARG A 457 -42.27 -3.80 -13.84
N HIS A 458 -42.69 -3.20 -12.73
CA HIS A 458 -43.47 -1.97 -12.75
C HIS A 458 -42.51 -0.80 -12.57
N SER A 459 -42.48 0.14 -13.52
CA SER A 459 -41.60 1.33 -13.45
C SER A 459 -41.90 2.23 -12.25
N PHE A 460 -43.10 2.10 -11.68
CA PHE A 460 -43.61 2.91 -10.58
C PHE A 460 -44.11 2.02 -9.45
N CYS A 461 -43.88 2.44 -8.20
CA CYS A 461 -44.46 1.79 -7.03
C CYS A 461 -45.90 2.26 -6.84
N TYR A 462 -46.77 1.38 -6.33
CA TYR A 462 -48.14 1.72 -5.97
C TYR A 462 -48.17 2.76 -4.83
N SER A 463 -49.27 3.51 -4.73
CA SER A 463 -49.45 4.54 -3.69
C SER A 463 -49.14 4.01 -2.29
N GLY A 464 -48.30 4.74 -1.54
CA GLY A 464 -47.81 4.34 -0.21
C GLY A 464 -46.56 3.45 -0.18
N GLN A 465 -46.08 2.94 -1.33
CA GLN A 465 -44.83 2.17 -1.42
C GLN A 465 -43.65 3.02 -1.94
N LYS A 466 -42.46 2.79 -1.36
CA LYS A 466 -41.18 3.38 -1.78
C LYS A 466 -40.32 2.31 -2.45
N ARG A 467 -39.39 2.69 -3.35
CA ARG A 467 -38.33 1.76 -3.80
C ARG A 467 -37.38 1.51 -2.63
N ARG A 468 -37.07 0.23 -2.33
CA ARG A 468 -36.26 -0.21 -1.19
C ARG A 468 -34.87 0.41 -1.18
N ARG A 469 -34.22 0.52 -2.37
CA ARG A 469 -32.89 1.12 -2.54
C ARG A 469 -31.85 0.51 -1.58
N ALA A 470 -31.84 -0.81 -1.45
CA ALA A 470 -30.84 -1.53 -0.68
C ALA A 470 -29.42 -1.32 -1.25
N PHE A 471 -29.31 -1.14 -2.57
CA PHE A 471 -28.12 -0.73 -3.31
C PHE A 471 -28.54 0.01 -4.58
N GLU A 472 -27.59 0.62 -5.30
CA GLU A 472 -27.88 1.32 -6.55
C GLU A 472 -28.44 0.34 -7.61
N GLY A 473 -29.60 0.67 -8.18
CA GLY A 473 -30.34 -0.21 -9.08
C GLY A 473 -31.38 -1.13 -8.41
N ASP A 474 -31.46 -1.19 -7.08
CA ASP A 474 -32.52 -1.93 -6.37
C ASP A 474 -33.88 -1.22 -6.49
N ASN A 475 -34.71 -1.74 -7.40
CA ASN A 475 -36.01 -1.18 -7.74
C ASN A 475 -37.20 -1.91 -7.09
N VAL A 476 -36.97 -2.80 -6.12
CA VAL A 476 -38.07 -3.51 -5.42
C VAL A 476 -38.90 -2.52 -4.60
N CYS A 477 -40.22 -2.50 -4.80
CA CYS A 477 -41.12 -1.64 -4.03
C CYS A 477 -41.46 -2.26 -2.66
N VAL A 478 -41.35 -1.49 -1.57
CA VAL A 478 -41.60 -1.91 -0.18
C VAL A 478 -42.43 -0.84 0.57
N SER A 479 -42.85 -1.12 1.80
CA SER A 479 -43.52 -0.12 2.65
C SER A 479 -42.54 0.99 3.07
N SER A 480 -43.08 2.12 3.56
CA SER A 480 -42.21 3.22 4.04
C SER A 480 -41.35 2.81 5.24
N GLU A 481 -41.89 1.98 6.14
CA GLU A 481 -41.15 1.43 7.29
C GLU A 481 -40.01 0.50 6.85
N GLU A 482 -40.26 -0.37 5.88
CA GLU A 482 -39.25 -1.30 5.36
C GLU A 482 -38.14 -0.56 4.58
N PHE A 483 -38.49 0.52 3.88
CA PHE A 483 -37.51 1.43 3.30
C PHE A 483 -36.60 2.03 4.38
N GLU A 484 -37.17 2.64 5.42
CA GLU A 484 -36.40 3.27 6.52
C GLU A 484 -35.52 2.24 7.26
N ARG A 485 -36.03 1.02 7.46
CA ARG A 485 -35.27 -0.10 8.03
C ARG A 485 -34.09 -0.51 7.14
N THR A 486 -34.30 -0.69 5.84
CA THR A 486 -33.24 -1.02 4.87
C THR A 486 -32.15 0.07 4.86
N GLN A 487 -32.53 1.35 4.87
CA GLN A 487 -31.56 2.46 4.89
C GLN A 487 -30.74 2.46 6.20
N LYS A 488 -31.37 2.12 7.34
CA LYS A 488 -30.65 1.95 8.61
C LYS A 488 -29.71 0.74 8.60
N GLU A 489 -30.12 -0.40 8.07
CA GLU A 489 -29.26 -1.59 7.92
C GLU A 489 -28.01 -1.27 7.07
N ASN A 490 -28.17 -0.52 5.98
CA ASN A 490 -27.06 -0.05 5.15
C ASN A 490 -26.11 0.88 5.93
N MET A 491 -26.65 1.86 6.66
CA MET A 491 -25.87 2.83 7.45
C MET A 491 -25.13 2.18 8.63
N ASP A 492 -25.72 1.18 9.27
CA ASP A 492 -25.14 0.47 10.40
C ASP A 492 -24.25 -0.72 9.98
N ALA A 493 -24.17 -1.06 8.68
CA ALA A 493 -23.48 -2.26 8.17
C ALA A 493 -22.04 -2.42 8.68
N TYR A 494 -21.29 -1.32 8.74
CA TYR A 494 -19.89 -1.31 9.23
C TYR A 494 -19.75 -1.76 10.69
N LYS A 495 -20.78 -1.58 11.53
CA LYS A 495 -20.78 -2.00 12.95
C LYS A 495 -20.88 -3.51 13.11
N TYR A 496 -21.40 -4.19 12.09
CA TYR A 496 -21.69 -5.61 12.10
C TYR A 496 -20.69 -6.43 11.29
N LEU A 497 -19.74 -5.77 10.62
CA LEU A 497 -18.61 -6.40 9.93
C LEU A 497 -17.41 -6.56 10.88
N LYS A 498 -16.98 -7.81 11.06
CA LYS A 498 -15.96 -8.29 11.99
C LYS A 498 -14.53 -7.85 11.65
N HIS A 499 -14.28 -7.53 10.38
CA HIS A 499 -12.95 -7.32 9.81
C HIS A 499 -12.77 -5.93 9.17
N LEU A 500 -13.46 -4.91 9.68
CA LEU A 500 -13.47 -3.56 9.12
C LEU A 500 -12.06 -2.94 8.92
N SER A 501 -11.07 -3.35 9.72
CA SER A 501 -9.68 -2.86 9.67
C SER A 501 -8.73 -3.67 8.75
N PHE A 502 -9.26 -4.56 7.90
CA PHE A 502 -8.48 -5.60 7.20
C PHE A 502 -7.16 -5.11 6.58
N PHE A 503 -7.18 -4.27 5.53
CA PHE A 503 -5.93 -3.91 4.81
C PHE A 503 -5.22 -2.66 5.34
N ASN A 504 -5.60 -2.13 6.52
CA ASN A 504 -5.03 -0.91 7.11
C ASN A 504 -3.63 -1.09 7.74
N GLY A 505 -2.77 -1.85 7.08
CA GLY A 505 -1.39 -2.13 7.48
C GLY A 505 -0.48 -0.91 7.38
N GLN A 506 -0.47 -0.07 8.44
CA GLN A 506 0.57 0.95 8.65
C GLN A 506 1.95 0.31 8.93
N ASP A 507 2.56 -0.28 7.91
CA ASP A 507 3.98 -0.65 7.82
C ASP A 507 4.59 -1.27 9.10
N LYS A 508 3.90 -2.27 9.68
CA LYS A 508 4.39 -3.00 10.88
C LYS A 508 5.26 -4.23 10.54
N ILE A 509 5.67 -4.40 9.29
CA ILE A 509 6.60 -5.46 8.86
C ILE A 509 8.03 -5.12 9.31
N ARG A 510 8.28 -5.35 10.61
CA ARG A 510 9.57 -5.69 11.22
C ARG A 510 9.46 -6.32 12.63
N ALA A 511 8.25 -6.59 13.14
CA ALA A 511 8.04 -6.95 14.56
C ALA A 511 7.79 -8.46 14.84
N ILE A 512 7.94 -9.35 13.86
CA ILE A 512 7.47 -10.75 13.97
C ILE A 512 8.61 -11.79 14.05
N HIS A 513 9.86 -11.39 13.79
CA HIS A 513 11.03 -12.23 14.04
C HIS A 513 11.63 -12.11 15.47
N SER A 514 10.99 -11.36 16.38
CA SER A 514 11.49 -11.16 17.76
C SER A 514 10.68 -11.89 18.85
N ALA A 515 9.84 -12.87 18.50
CA ALA A 515 9.00 -13.60 19.45
C ALA A 515 9.73 -14.80 20.12
N LEU A 516 10.91 -14.57 20.70
CA LEU A 516 11.52 -15.48 21.68
C LEU A 516 12.06 -14.69 22.89
N SER A 517 11.55 -15.06 24.07
CA SER A 517 11.84 -14.56 25.43
C SER A 517 11.70 -13.07 25.72
N GLU A 518 10.73 -12.75 26.58
CA GLU A 518 10.62 -11.47 27.30
C GLU A 518 11.53 -11.46 28.54
N THR A 519 12.22 -10.33 28.78
CA THR A 519 12.39 -9.80 30.15
C THR A 519 12.72 -8.29 30.14
N GLN A 520 11.81 -7.49 30.72
CA GLN A 520 12.06 -6.14 31.30
C GLN A 520 12.51 -4.96 30.42
N ILE A 521 11.57 -4.47 29.60
CA ILE A 521 11.06 -3.07 29.60
C ILE A 521 12.03 -1.93 29.98
N LYS A 522 12.55 -1.20 28.95
CA LYS A 522 12.90 0.26 28.86
C LYS A 522 13.78 0.50 27.60
N ILE A 523 13.77 1.60 26.82
CA ILE A 523 12.93 2.83 26.69
C ILE A 523 12.64 3.11 25.19
N MET A 524 11.41 3.58 24.93
CA MET A 524 10.85 4.40 23.82
C MET A 524 11.68 4.78 22.55
N SER A 525 10.93 4.86 21.44
CA SER A 525 11.26 5.34 20.07
C SER A 525 11.98 4.34 19.15
N THR A 526 11.27 3.88 18.11
CA THR A 526 11.75 2.84 17.19
C THR A 526 12.80 3.37 16.20
N THR A 527 13.93 2.67 16.19
CA THR A 527 15.20 2.95 15.52
C THR A 527 15.14 3.26 14.03
N ARG A 528 14.14 2.76 13.29
CA ARG A 528 14.09 2.80 11.81
C ARG A 528 14.05 4.22 11.23
N ASP A 529 13.31 5.14 11.84
CA ASP A 529 13.18 6.53 11.36
C ASP A 529 14.44 7.35 11.67
N ARG A 530 15.11 7.05 12.80
CA ARG A 530 16.48 7.54 13.06
C ARG A 530 17.46 6.98 12.03
N ALA A 531 17.34 5.70 11.66
CA ALA A 531 18.27 5.05 10.73
C ALA A 531 18.20 5.60 9.30
N VAL A 532 17.02 6.00 8.80
CA VAL A 532 16.91 6.62 7.45
C VAL A 532 17.54 8.02 7.44
N LEU A 533 17.20 8.87 8.42
CA LEU A 533 17.79 10.20 8.55
C LEU A 533 19.29 10.15 8.87
N SER A 534 19.75 9.19 9.69
CA SER A 534 21.17 9.00 9.95
C SER A 534 21.92 8.46 8.74
N ARG A 535 21.32 7.66 7.84
CA ARG A 535 22.00 7.23 6.60
C ARG A 535 22.17 8.35 5.58
N ILE A 536 21.26 9.32 5.56
CA ILE A 536 21.43 10.56 4.77
C ILE A 536 22.58 11.43 5.32
N LEU A 537 22.83 11.32 6.63
CA LEU A 537 23.77 12.15 7.39
C LEU A 537 25.04 11.42 7.88
N ASN A 538 25.25 10.15 7.50
CA ASN A 538 26.42 9.36 7.93
C ASN A 538 26.70 8.24 6.89
N PRO A 539 27.48 8.52 5.82
CA PRO A 539 27.53 7.71 4.60
C PRO A 539 28.20 6.32 4.69
N LEU A 540 28.43 5.77 5.90
CA LEU A 540 29.04 4.44 6.12
C LEU A 540 28.37 3.55 7.19
N MET A 541 27.28 3.97 7.82
CA MET A 541 26.58 3.10 8.77
C MET A 541 25.61 2.15 8.04
N PRO A 542 25.72 0.82 8.21
CA PRO A 542 24.91 -0.15 7.47
C PRO A 542 23.45 -0.16 7.95
N SER A 543 22.61 -0.86 7.18
CA SER A 543 21.27 -1.22 7.63
C SER A 543 21.32 -2.31 8.71
N GLU A 544 20.46 -2.19 9.72
CA GLU A 544 20.38 -3.06 10.92
C GLU A 544 20.18 -4.59 10.70
N ASP A 545 20.19 -5.10 9.46
CA ASP A 545 19.99 -6.53 9.14
C ASP A 545 21.06 -7.10 8.18
N ILE A 546 22.29 -6.55 8.15
CA ILE A 546 23.45 -7.29 7.63
C ILE A 546 24.61 -7.16 8.63
N SER A 547 24.83 -8.23 9.39
CA SER A 547 26.06 -8.40 10.18
C SER A 547 27.22 -8.70 9.24
N ASN A 548 27.90 -7.66 8.78
CA ASN A 548 29.35 -7.63 8.47
C ASN A 548 29.73 -6.22 8.02
N ASN A 549 30.08 -5.35 8.97
CA ASN A 549 30.71 -4.07 8.66
C ASN A 549 32.25 -4.22 8.47
N ASN A 550 32.68 -5.41 8.07
CA ASN A 550 34.07 -5.85 7.93
C ASN A 550 34.59 -5.72 6.48
N ASP A 551 33.72 -5.36 5.54
CA ASP A 551 34.00 -5.40 4.09
C ASP A 551 34.63 -4.08 3.56
N VAL A 552 34.55 -2.98 4.31
CA VAL A 552 35.21 -1.71 3.96
C VAL A 552 36.57 -1.68 4.66
N ALA A 553 37.66 -1.61 3.88
CA ALA A 553 39.01 -1.51 4.43
C ALA A 553 39.15 -0.26 5.33
N VAL A 554 39.90 -0.41 6.42
CA VAL A 554 40.25 0.74 7.28
C VAL A 554 41.20 1.67 6.52
N ASP A 555 41.12 2.98 6.79
CA ASP A 555 42.08 3.94 6.26
C ASP A 555 43.52 3.56 6.65
N LYS A 556 44.49 3.84 5.78
CA LYS A 556 45.91 3.65 6.09
C LYS A 556 46.29 4.48 7.33
N PRO A 557 47.22 4.02 8.19
CA PRO A 557 47.74 4.84 9.29
C PRO A 557 48.33 6.15 8.77
N ILE A 558 48.06 7.25 9.47
CA ILE A 558 48.54 8.59 9.12
C ILE A 558 49.60 9.00 10.14
N GLU A 559 50.84 9.10 9.68
CA GLU A 559 51.98 9.55 10.48
C GLU A 559 52.14 11.07 10.34
N HIS A 560 51.51 11.82 11.24
CA HIS A 560 51.62 13.28 11.32
C HIS A 560 51.49 13.74 12.77
N GLU A 561 52.34 14.66 13.21
CA GLU A 561 52.44 15.11 14.62
C GLU A 561 51.09 15.64 15.14
N GLY A 562 50.40 16.45 14.34
CA GLY A 562 49.06 16.95 14.66
C GLY A 562 47.89 16.00 14.38
N TYR A 563 48.10 14.74 13.95
CA TYR A 563 46.98 13.86 13.57
C TYR A 563 46.05 13.55 14.75
N ALA A 564 46.60 13.29 15.95
CA ALA A 564 45.79 13.02 17.13
C ALA A 564 44.90 14.21 17.54
N GLU A 565 45.45 15.43 17.48
CA GLU A 565 44.70 16.66 17.74
C GLU A 565 43.67 16.93 16.65
N SER A 566 44.02 16.75 15.37
CA SER A 566 43.11 16.83 14.23
C SER A 566 41.91 15.88 14.39
N LYS A 567 42.14 14.63 14.83
CA LYS A 567 41.05 13.67 15.12
C LYS A 567 40.17 14.08 16.30
N GLU A 568 40.66 14.84 17.28
CA GLU A 568 39.81 15.34 18.38
C GLU A 568 39.04 16.61 17.97
N LEU A 569 39.66 17.51 17.22
CA LEU A 569 38.98 18.65 16.58
C LEU A 569 37.90 18.17 15.60
N GLU A 570 38.14 17.09 14.85
CA GLU A 570 37.14 16.43 14.01
C GLU A 570 35.93 15.95 14.83
N LYS A 571 36.15 15.23 15.94
CA LYS A 571 35.06 14.83 16.86
C LYS A 571 34.32 16.03 17.43
N GLN A 572 35.03 17.11 17.76
CA GLN A 572 34.43 18.34 18.24
C GLN A 572 33.55 18.99 17.16
N GLY A 573 34.04 19.09 15.91
CA GLY A 573 33.27 19.62 14.78
C GLY A 573 32.02 18.82 14.48
N VAL A 574 32.11 17.48 14.55
CA VAL A 574 30.94 16.58 14.41
C VAL A 574 29.90 16.88 15.50
N ARG A 575 30.30 16.92 16.79
CA ARG A 575 29.38 17.25 17.90
C ARG A 575 28.74 18.63 17.73
N THR A 576 29.48 19.61 17.22
CA THR A 576 28.97 20.98 16.97
C THR A 576 27.95 21.00 15.83
N ALA A 577 28.21 20.26 14.74
CA ALA A 577 27.26 20.10 13.63
C ALA A 577 25.98 19.36 14.08
N GLU A 578 26.11 18.29 14.89
CA GLU A 578 24.99 17.57 15.50
C GLU A 578 24.16 18.45 16.45
N GLY A 579 24.80 19.43 17.10
CA GLY A 579 24.14 20.48 17.89
C GLY A 579 23.37 21.52 17.06
N GLY A 580 23.52 21.52 15.73
CA GLY A 580 22.82 22.40 14.80
C GLY A 580 23.59 23.65 14.38
N ASP A 581 24.79 23.91 14.93
CA ASP A 581 25.64 25.02 14.48
C ASP A 581 26.64 24.54 13.42
N VAL A 582 26.14 24.46 12.18
CA VAL A 582 26.94 23.99 11.04
C VAL A 582 28.06 24.96 10.67
N ASN A 583 27.90 26.27 10.94
CA ASN A 583 28.93 27.26 10.62
C ASN A 583 30.11 27.17 11.60
N ALA A 584 29.85 27.07 12.91
CA ALA A 584 30.90 26.82 13.89
C ALA A 584 31.60 25.46 13.65
N ALA A 585 30.86 24.44 13.18
CA ALA A 585 31.46 23.16 12.79
C ALA A 585 32.43 23.30 11.61
N ILE A 586 32.10 24.09 10.58
CA ILE A 586 32.99 24.38 9.44
C ILE A 586 34.30 25.02 9.91
N GLU A 587 34.25 25.96 10.86
CA GLU A 587 35.45 26.58 11.45
C GLU A 587 36.29 25.56 12.22
N ILE A 588 35.66 24.68 13.02
CA ILE A 588 36.35 23.63 13.78
C ILE A 588 36.99 22.59 12.85
N PHE A 589 36.30 22.15 11.79
CA PHE A 589 36.90 21.26 10.79
C PHE A 589 38.02 21.95 10.01
N THR A 590 37.91 23.26 9.74
CA THR A 590 39.00 24.02 9.11
C THR A 590 40.23 24.05 9.99
N ARG A 591 40.08 24.22 11.32
CA ARG A 591 41.18 24.06 12.28
C ARG A 591 41.72 22.63 12.29
N ALA A 592 40.87 21.60 12.28
CA ALA A 592 41.30 20.20 12.21
C ALA A 592 42.18 19.91 10.98
N ILE A 593 41.84 20.51 9.83
CA ILE A 593 42.62 20.42 8.59
C ILE A 593 43.92 21.24 8.69
N SER A 594 43.92 22.42 9.31
CA SER A 594 45.16 23.18 9.56
C SER A 594 46.13 22.46 10.51
N THR A 595 45.62 21.64 11.43
CA THR A 595 46.43 20.84 12.36
C THR A 595 46.95 19.53 11.73
N CYS A 596 46.27 18.99 10.72
CA CYS A 596 46.75 17.86 9.91
C CYS A 596 46.09 17.91 8.51
N ASP A 597 46.85 18.42 7.54
CA ASP A 597 46.41 18.65 6.16
C ASP A 597 46.38 17.37 5.31
N ILE A 598 46.88 16.27 5.85
CA ILE A 598 46.80 14.93 5.27
C ILE A 598 45.73 14.02 5.92
N ASN A 599 44.78 14.58 6.69
CA ASN A 599 43.67 13.82 7.27
C ASN A 599 42.41 13.82 6.36
N PRO A 600 42.19 12.80 5.48
CA PRO A 600 41.05 12.77 4.55
C PRO A 600 39.67 12.73 5.26
N SER A 601 39.63 12.28 6.51
CA SER A 601 38.41 12.23 7.32
C SER A 601 37.92 13.63 7.70
N ALA A 602 38.84 14.56 7.98
CA ALA A 602 38.51 15.95 8.30
C ALA A 602 37.94 16.70 7.07
N TYR A 603 38.51 16.50 5.88
CA TYR A 603 37.96 17.03 4.62
C TYR A 603 36.57 16.48 4.32
N ASN A 604 36.34 15.16 4.48
CA ASN A 604 35.02 14.54 4.32
C ASN A 604 33.94 15.18 5.19
N ASN A 605 34.26 15.46 6.46
CA ASN A 605 33.31 16.04 7.40
C ASN A 605 33.08 17.53 7.14
N ARG A 606 34.11 18.29 6.71
CA ARG A 606 33.94 19.68 6.29
C ARG A 606 33.10 19.80 5.02
N ALA A 607 33.35 18.94 4.02
CA ALA A 607 32.51 18.84 2.84
C ALA A 607 31.05 18.54 3.17
N GLN A 608 30.81 17.63 4.13
CA GLN A 608 29.46 17.35 4.60
C GLN A 608 28.80 18.58 5.23
N ALA A 609 29.52 19.33 6.05
CA ALA A 609 29.03 20.58 6.63
C ALA A 609 28.76 21.65 5.56
N TYR A 610 29.61 21.77 4.54
CA TYR A 610 29.37 22.65 3.39
C TYR A 610 28.10 22.28 2.60
N ARG A 611 27.85 20.98 2.37
CA ARG A 611 26.59 20.51 1.73
C ARG A 611 25.35 20.89 2.53
N LEU A 612 25.43 20.89 3.87
CA LEU A 612 24.33 21.29 4.76
C LEU A 612 24.02 22.80 4.71
N VAL A 613 24.96 23.63 4.24
CA VAL A 613 24.76 25.07 3.97
C VAL A 613 24.75 25.39 2.46
N GLU A 614 24.45 24.38 1.63
CA GLU A 614 24.31 24.47 0.16
C GLU A 614 25.59 24.93 -0.61
N LYS A 615 26.75 24.94 0.05
CA LYS A 615 28.07 25.27 -0.51
C LYS A 615 28.67 24.09 -1.27
N ASN A 616 28.03 23.74 -2.38
CA ASN A 616 28.33 22.52 -3.12
C ASN A 616 29.70 22.54 -3.84
N GLU A 617 30.23 23.70 -4.24
CA GLU A 617 31.55 23.75 -4.90
C GLU A 617 32.69 23.60 -3.89
N GLU A 618 32.59 24.25 -2.72
CA GLU A 618 33.54 24.07 -1.61
C GLU A 618 33.51 22.63 -1.09
N ALA A 619 32.32 22.01 -1.04
CA ALA A 619 32.20 20.59 -0.73
C ALA A 619 32.88 19.69 -1.78
N LEU A 620 32.71 19.96 -3.08
CA LEU A 620 33.39 19.19 -4.12
C LEU A 620 34.92 19.29 -4.04
N ALA A 621 35.45 20.47 -3.73
CA ALA A 621 36.89 20.66 -3.54
C ALA A 621 37.43 19.81 -2.37
N ASP A 622 36.77 19.85 -1.21
CA ASP A 622 37.14 19.03 -0.05
C ASP A 622 36.99 17.51 -0.32
N LEU A 623 35.96 17.10 -1.08
CA LEU A 623 35.75 15.68 -1.44
C LEU A 623 36.82 15.18 -2.41
N ASN A 624 37.21 15.98 -3.40
CA ASN A 624 38.33 15.64 -4.28
C ASN A 624 39.61 15.45 -3.46
N ARG A 625 39.90 16.37 -2.53
CA ARG A 625 41.08 16.28 -1.66
C ARG A 625 41.04 15.06 -0.73
N ALA A 626 39.87 14.71 -0.22
CA ALA A 626 39.69 13.49 0.57
C ALA A 626 39.93 12.21 -0.24
N ILE A 627 39.50 12.17 -1.51
CA ILE A 627 39.75 11.04 -2.43
C ILE A 627 41.25 10.89 -2.71
N GLU A 628 41.93 11.98 -3.05
CA GLU A 628 43.40 12.01 -3.26
C GLU A 628 44.16 11.47 -2.05
N LEU A 629 43.90 12.03 -0.86
CA LEU A 629 44.57 11.67 0.39
C LEU A 629 44.25 10.24 0.86
N SER A 630 43.14 9.66 0.41
CA SER A 630 42.77 8.27 0.67
C SER A 630 43.33 7.28 -0.36
N GLU A 631 44.01 7.75 -1.41
CA GLU A 631 44.45 6.96 -2.58
C GLU A 631 43.30 6.19 -3.25
N GLU A 632 42.10 6.78 -3.32
CA GLU A 632 40.84 6.13 -3.74
C GLU A 632 40.46 4.87 -2.92
N GLN A 633 41.01 4.69 -1.72
CA GLN A 633 40.87 3.48 -0.91
C GLN A 633 40.33 3.78 0.50
N GLY A 634 40.15 2.70 1.27
CA GLY A 634 39.79 2.78 2.67
C GLY A 634 38.39 3.35 2.92
N LYS A 635 38.20 3.77 4.15
CA LYS A 635 36.95 4.25 4.72
C LYS A 635 36.63 5.66 4.23
N SER A 636 37.62 6.55 4.29
CA SER A 636 37.50 7.96 3.90
C SER A 636 37.34 8.13 2.38
N GLY A 637 38.02 7.34 1.56
CA GLY A 637 37.81 7.34 0.10
C GLY A 637 36.41 6.88 -0.28
N CYS A 638 35.94 5.79 0.34
CA CYS A 638 34.58 5.27 0.18
C CYS A 638 33.50 6.32 0.55
N GLN A 639 33.69 7.08 1.64
CA GLN A 639 32.82 8.20 2.00
C GLN A 639 32.83 9.31 0.95
N ALA A 640 34.01 9.70 0.49
CA ALA A 640 34.16 10.85 -0.37
C ALA A 640 33.51 10.61 -1.74
N PHE A 641 33.69 9.41 -2.32
CA PHE A 641 32.96 8.98 -3.52
C PHE A 641 31.43 9.01 -3.32
N VAL A 642 30.90 8.46 -2.22
CA VAL A 642 29.45 8.50 -1.94
C VAL A 642 28.92 9.94 -1.86
N GLN A 643 29.66 10.84 -1.19
CA GLN A 643 29.26 12.23 -1.05
C GLN A 643 29.36 13.01 -2.36
N ARG A 644 30.41 12.78 -3.17
CA ARG A 644 30.62 13.42 -4.47
C ARG A 644 29.56 13.00 -5.47
N ALA A 645 29.25 11.70 -5.55
CA ALA A 645 28.16 11.15 -6.35
C ALA A 645 26.79 11.81 -6.05
N MET A 646 26.49 12.08 -4.78
CA MET A 646 25.27 12.78 -4.40
C MET A 646 25.21 14.23 -4.88
N ILE A 647 26.36 14.94 -4.96
CA ILE A 647 26.41 16.30 -5.52
C ILE A 647 26.27 16.26 -7.04
N HIS A 648 26.94 15.35 -7.75
CA HIS A 648 26.75 15.18 -9.19
C HIS A 648 25.28 14.90 -9.55
N ARG A 649 24.63 13.99 -8.80
CA ARG A 649 23.20 13.70 -8.98
C ARG A 649 22.29 14.90 -8.68
N LEU A 650 22.63 15.72 -7.69
CA LEU A 650 21.91 16.98 -7.41
C LEU A 650 22.06 17.98 -8.56
N LYS A 651 23.22 18.01 -9.22
CA LYS A 651 23.50 18.79 -10.44
C LYS A 651 22.90 18.18 -11.71
N GLY A 652 22.31 16.99 -11.65
CA GLY A 652 21.75 16.25 -12.80
C GLY A 652 22.80 15.52 -13.66
N ASP A 653 24.03 15.42 -13.17
CA ASP A 653 25.15 14.71 -13.79
C ASP A 653 25.15 13.25 -13.35
N ASP A 654 24.16 12.49 -13.86
CA ASP A 654 23.92 11.09 -13.47
C ASP A 654 25.06 10.15 -13.90
N ASP A 655 25.88 10.51 -14.90
CA ASP A 655 27.01 9.70 -15.36
C ASP A 655 28.25 9.85 -14.47
N ALA A 656 28.60 11.07 -14.03
CA ALA A 656 29.62 11.24 -13.00
C ALA A 656 29.14 10.65 -11.65
N ALA A 657 27.85 10.81 -11.32
CA ALA A 657 27.27 10.20 -10.13
C ALA A 657 27.37 8.66 -10.16
N ARG A 658 27.08 8.04 -11.30
CA ARG A 658 27.26 6.60 -11.53
C ARG A 658 28.70 6.18 -11.29
N ALA A 659 29.67 6.84 -11.93
CA ALA A 659 31.10 6.49 -11.81
C ALA A 659 31.59 6.51 -10.36
N ASP A 660 31.21 7.55 -9.60
CA ASP A 660 31.54 7.65 -8.17
C ASP A 660 30.81 6.59 -7.32
N PHE A 661 29.54 6.28 -7.63
CA PHE A 661 28.84 5.18 -6.95
C PHE A 661 29.44 3.80 -7.30
N GLU A 662 29.96 3.57 -8.50
CA GLU A 662 30.69 2.33 -8.86
C GLU A 662 31.97 2.19 -8.04
N LYS A 663 32.77 3.26 -7.94
CA LYS A 663 33.96 3.31 -7.07
C LYS A 663 33.61 3.00 -5.62
N ALA A 664 32.61 3.70 -5.06
CA ALA A 664 32.16 3.45 -3.68
C ALA A 664 31.60 2.04 -3.47
N ALA A 665 30.86 1.48 -4.43
CA ALA A 665 30.30 0.13 -4.36
C ALA A 665 31.39 -0.95 -4.32
N ASN A 666 32.46 -0.77 -5.10
CA ASN A 666 33.64 -1.62 -5.12
C ASN A 666 34.43 -1.55 -3.80
N LEU A 667 34.45 -0.38 -3.15
CA LEU A 667 34.98 -0.18 -1.79
C LEU A 667 34.03 -0.65 -0.67
N GLY A 668 32.99 -1.42 -1.00
CA GLY A 668 32.08 -2.04 -0.03
C GLY A 668 30.82 -1.24 0.32
N SER A 669 30.60 -0.04 -0.24
CA SER A 669 29.41 0.78 0.07
C SER A 669 28.11 0.12 -0.42
N SER A 670 27.33 -0.41 0.54
CA SER A 670 25.98 -0.94 0.29
C SER A 670 25.00 0.16 -0.16
N PHE A 671 25.18 1.40 0.29
CA PHE A 671 24.42 2.55 -0.19
C PHE A 671 24.68 2.81 -1.68
N ALA A 672 25.94 2.81 -2.11
CA ALA A 672 26.30 3.03 -3.50
C ALA A 672 25.76 1.92 -4.42
N LYS A 673 25.88 0.64 -4.00
CA LYS A 673 25.26 -0.51 -4.70
C LYS A 673 23.75 -0.29 -4.96
N LEU A 674 23.02 0.23 -3.97
CA LEU A 674 21.60 0.54 -4.12
C LEU A 674 21.35 1.71 -5.10
N GLN A 675 22.19 2.76 -5.07
CA GLN A 675 22.04 3.88 -6.01
C GLN A 675 22.36 3.51 -7.46
N LEU A 676 23.27 2.57 -7.70
CA LEU A 676 23.56 2.06 -9.05
C LEU A 676 22.36 1.34 -9.67
N VAL A 677 21.61 0.58 -8.87
CA VAL A 677 20.34 -0.03 -9.32
C VAL A 677 19.33 1.05 -9.72
N ALA A 678 19.26 2.16 -8.97
CA ALA A 678 18.39 3.30 -9.29
C ALA A 678 18.87 4.14 -10.49
N LEU A 679 20.18 4.10 -10.82
CA LEU A 679 20.79 4.78 -11.97
C LEU A 679 20.89 3.87 -13.21
N ASN A 680 20.34 2.65 -13.18
CA ASN A 680 20.48 1.65 -14.23
C ASN A 680 20.15 2.23 -15.63
N PRO A 681 21.09 2.15 -16.59
CA PRO A 681 20.96 2.85 -17.86
C PRO A 681 19.85 2.27 -18.75
N TYR A 682 19.36 1.05 -18.51
CA TYR A 682 18.20 0.52 -19.23
C TYR A 682 16.91 1.30 -18.92
N ALA A 683 16.73 1.77 -17.68
CA ALA A 683 15.61 2.65 -17.32
C ALA A 683 15.75 4.04 -17.96
N ALA A 684 16.97 4.58 -18.01
CA ALA A 684 17.27 5.84 -18.68
C ALA A 684 17.13 5.74 -20.21
N MET A 685 17.54 4.60 -20.81
CA MET A 685 17.45 4.34 -22.24
C MET A 685 16.01 4.17 -22.69
N CYS A 686 15.14 3.51 -21.92
CA CYS A 686 13.70 3.52 -22.18
C CYS A 686 13.15 4.96 -22.22
N ASN A 687 13.52 5.80 -21.25
CA ASN A 687 13.07 7.19 -21.20
C ASN A 687 13.64 8.05 -22.34
N LYS A 688 14.90 7.84 -22.74
CA LYS A 688 15.54 8.54 -23.85
C LYS A 688 14.97 8.12 -25.21
N MET A 689 14.78 6.81 -25.43
CA MET A 689 14.18 6.28 -26.65
C MET A 689 12.72 6.71 -26.80
N LEU A 690 11.95 6.74 -25.69
CA LEU A 690 10.63 7.36 -25.65
C LEU A 690 10.70 8.85 -25.99
N SER A 691 11.64 9.61 -25.41
CA SER A 691 11.81 11.04 -25.68
C SER A 691 12.15 11.33 -27.15
N GLU A 692 13.04 10.54 -27.76
CA GLU A 692 13.43 10.66 -29.17
C GLU A 692 12.27 10.28 -30.11
N VAL A 693 11.50 9.24 -29.80
CA VAL A 693 10.26 8.89 -30.52
C VAL A 693 9.24 10.03 -30.41
N PHE A 694 8.99 10.58 -29.23
CA PHE A 694 8.07 11.72 -29.05
C PHE A 694 8.58 13.01 -29.69
N GLN A 695 9.89 13.20 -29.84
CA GLN A 695 10.46 14.35 -30.53
C GLN A 695 10.34 14.20 -32.05
N ASN A 696 10.64 13.03 -32.62
CA ASN A 696 10.45 12.76 -34.05
C ASN A 696 8.97 12.87 -34.47
N LEU A 697 8.04 12.40 -33.62
CA LEU A 697 6.59 12.57 -33.80
C LEU A 697 6.13 14.05 -33.74
N ARG A 698 6.81 14.91 -32.98
CA ARG A 698 6.55 16.36 -32.94
C ARG A 698 7.17 17.12 -34.11
N GLU A 699 8.31 16.64 -34.62
CA GLU A 699 9.01 17.23 -35.76
C GLU A 699 8.49 16.73 -37.12
N GLY A 700 7.50 15.82 -37.14
CA GLY A 700 6.84 15.35 -38.36
C GLY A 700 7.73 14.49 -39.27
N LYS A 701 8.80 13.90 -38.73
CA LYS A 701 9.72 13.05 -39.48
C LYS A 701 9.15 11.63 -39.58
N GLU A 702 8.66 11.26 -40.75
CA GLU A 702 8.28 9.87 -41.03
C GLU A 702 9.48 8.94 -40.89
N CYS A 703 9.26 7.78 -40.25
CA CYS A 703 10.25 6.72 -40.19
C CYS A 703 10.45 6.13 -41.60
N GLN A 704 11.58 6.41 -42.24
CA GLN A 704 11.99 5.63 -43.40
C GLN A 704 12.33 4.21 -42.95
N GLU A 705 11.63 3.22 -43.51
CA GLU A 705 11.93 1.81 -43.30
C GLU A 705 13.33 1.48 -43.84
N SER A 706 14.24 1.06 -42.96
CA SER A 706 15.53 0.51 -43.35
C SER A 706 15.33 -0.88 -43.97
N LYS A 707 15.75 -1.04 -45.23
CA LYS A 707 15.83 -2.33 -45.94
C LYS A 707 16.87 -3.26 -45.33
#